data_AF-A0A7G7CQ85-F1
#
_entry.id   AF-A0A7G7CQ85-F1
#
_cell.length_a   1.000
_cell.length_b   1.000
_cell.length_c   1.000
_cell.angle_alpha   90.00
_cell.angle_beta   90.00
_cell.angle_gamma   90.00
#
_symmetry.space_group_name_H-M   'P 1'
#
loop_
_entity.id
_entity.type
_entity.pdbx_description
1 polymer ?
#
loop_
_entity_poly.entity_id
_entity_poly.type
_entity_poly.pdbx_seq_one_letter_code
_entity_poly.pdbx_strand_id
1 'polypeptide(L)'
;MTSSWIRAQRFVALFFLALGIAAVAIGPFTQAQSSTATLPDDSQAAIVAEMQDAAGTGDTSAAIVVLSSPTGERLDIKDVQAAAKGLGGPAIPNPDGTAALVPTSVTATNNTENSDAIEKLRADAAKAAESVGATAQVTGPAAIKADLAGVFAGANFLLLGVTALIVAVLLIITYRSPILWLLPLLVIGVADRVAATVFTWVLGALGMQWNESTSGILSVLVFGAGTNYALLLISRYRDELGSHEDRYAAMGAAWLPTLKAVTASAATVIVGVLCLVLSAIPTTRALGVASALGIVVAWTFALFVLPGLLAWCGRWVFWPKKPKLGDVPQHAFWDRVGAVVDKQPAKVAAASLAALAVCCVGYFQQSTGLGQADQFIDTPESIAASDTIAETFPEQTATPPIVATKNVQQTQATLKDLGASARPLGDPVSFQTVNDSAPADYTLLQISGADTQALRAVLPGAFVGGPDANLIDEEDYSAADRTLIFPLVLALVFVMLMVLLRSLLAPLIMVGSVLLTNVAALGLGWWVSHFVFGFEHFASSTPLFSFVFLVALGIDYTIFLVTHAREDAAAVGTRRGILTALSSTGGVITSAGILLAAVFAALGVLPLVALAQIGITIFLGVLLDTLLVRTILVPAIVQLVGEKFWWPATVRKQ
;
A
#
# COMPACT_ATOMS: atom_id res chain seq x y z
N MET A 1 -2.48 -39.54 3.81
CA MET A 1 -2.63 -39.42 2.34
C MET A 1 -1.74 -40.44 1.68
N THR A 2 -2.17 -41.08 0.59
CA THR A 2 -1.36 -42.06 -0.13
C THR A 2 -0.29 -41.36 -0.98
N SER A 3 0.89 -41.97 -1.11
CA SER A 3 1.98 -41.46 -1.96
C SER A 3 1.57 -41.28 -3.43
N SER A 4 0.52 -41.99 -3.88
CA SER A 4 -0.08 -41.85 -5.21
C SER A 4 -0.72 -40.48 -5.46
N TRP A 5 -1.36 -39.87 -4.46
CA TRP A 5 -2.03 -38.57 -4.62
C TRP A 5 -1.01 -37.43 -4.82
N ILE A 6 0.12 -37.50 -4.13
CA ILE A 6 1.20 -36.49 -4.22
C ILE A 6 1.95 -36.64 -5.55
N ARG A 7 2.05 -37.87 -6.08
CA ARG A 7 2.53 -38.07 -7.45
C ARG A 7 1.56 -37.47 -8.49
N ALA A 8 0.27 -37.39 -8.20
CA ALA A 8 -0.71 -36.72 -9.07
C ALA A 8 -0.64 -35.18 -8.95
N GLN A 9 -0.23 -34.63 -7.79
CA GLN A 9 -0.08 -33.18 -7.61
C GLN A 9 0.88 -32.52 -8.61
N ARG A 10 1.84 -33.23 -9.20
CA ARG A 10 2.70 -32.66 -10.25
C ARG A 10 1.90 -32.23 -11.49
N PHE A 11 0.86 -32.98 -11.84
CA PHE A 11 -0.02 -32.65 -12.98
C PHE A 11 -0.96 -31.51 -12.61
N VAL A 12 -1.40 -31.45 -11.35
CA VAL A 12 -2.14 -30.31 -10.81
C VAL A 12 -1.30 -29.03 -10.85
N ALA A 13 -0.02 -29.12 -10.44
CA ALA A 13 0.92 -28.01 -10.51
C ALA A 13 1.11 -27.51 -11.95
N LEU A 14 1.32 -28.42 -12.91
CA LEU A 14 1.43 -28.07 -14.34
C LEU A 14 0.13 -27.47 -14.89
N PHE A 15 -1.03 -27.98 -14.48
CA PHE A 15 -2.33 -27.45 -14.90
C PHE A 15 -2.52 -26.02 -14.42
N PHE A 16 -2.31 -25.74 -13.13
CA PHE A 16 -2.43 -24.37 -12.59
C PHE A 16 -1.38 -23.43 -13.16
N LEU A 17 -0.17 -23.90 -13.43
CA LEU A 17 0.87 -23.09 -14.07
C LEU A 17 0.48 -22.74 -15.52
N ALA A 18 -0.04 -23.71 -16.28
CA ALA A 18 -0.54 -23.48 -17.64
C ALA A 18 -1.76 -22.55 -17.65
N LEU A 19 -2.69 -22.73 -16.72
CA LEU A 19 -3.84 -21.84 -16.53
C LEU A 19 -3.38 -20.42 -16.17
N GLY A 20 -2.37 -20.30 -15.31
CA GLY A 20 -1.78 -19.02 -14.95
C GLY A 20 -1.15 -18.31 -16.14
N ILE A 21 -0.36 -19.04 -16.95
CA ILE A 21 0.23 -18.51 -18.19
C ILE A 21 -0.86 -18.07 -19.17
N ALA A 22 -1.93 -18.85 -19.31
CA ALA A 22 -3.07 -18.50 -20.16
C ALA A 22 -3.78 -17.24 -19.66
N ALA A 23 -3.97 -17.08 -18.35
CA ALA A 23 -4.55 -15.86 -17.77
C ALA A 23 -3.67 -14.64 -18.03
N VAL A 24 -2.35 -14.76 -17.93
CA VAL A 24 -1.41 -13.67 -18.26
C VAL A 24 -1.50 -13.28 -19.74
N ALA A 25 -1.70 -14.24 -20.63
CA ALA A 25 -1.82 -13.98 -22.07
C ALA A 25 -3.10 -13.20 -22.45
N ILE A 26 -4.16 -13.25 -21.63
CA ILE A 26 -5.40 -12.48 -21.85
C ILE A 26 -5.17 -10.98 -21.61
N GLY A 27 -4.23 -10.62 -20.74
CA GLY A 27 -3.97 -9.25 -20.33
C GLY A 27 -4.97 -8.70 -19.29
N PRO A 28 -4.61 -7.58 -18.63
CA PRO A 28 -5.47 -6.93 -17.66
C PRO A 28 -6.67 -6.25 -18.32
N PHE A 29 -7.78 -6.14 -17.58
CA PHE A 29 -8.90 -5.31 -18.01
C PHE A 29 -8.54 -3.83 -17.89
N THR A 30 -8.68 -3.07 -18.98
CA THR A 30 -8.45 -1.63 -19.03
C THR A 30 -9.73 -0.87 -18.73
N GLN A 31 -9.71 0.01 -17.72
CA GLN A 31 -10.82 0.91 -17.39
C GLN A 31 -10.38 2.36 -17.61
N ALA A 32 -11.30 3.22 -18.07
CA ALA A 32 -11.07 4.66 -18.07
C ALA A 32 -10.92 5.16 -16.62
N GLN A 33 -9.82 5.82 -16.31
CA GLN A 33 -9.61 6.39 -14.98
C GLN A 33 -10.19 7.80 -14.90
N SER A 34 -10.94 8.08 -13.85
CA SER A 34 -11.42 9.42 -13.51
C SER A 34 -10.45 10.11 -12.56
N SER A 35 -10.32 11.45 -12.64
CA SER A 35 -9.45 12.24 -11.74
C SER A 35 -9.83 12.13 -10.26
N THR A 36 -11.07 11.71 -9.99
CA THR A 36 -11.70 11.63 -8.68
C THR A 36 -12.02 10.18 -8.32
N ALA A 37 -11.40 9.20 -8.98
CA ALA A 37 -11.56 7.78 -8.70
C ALA A 37 -11.30 7.39 -7.23
N THR A 38 -10.52 8.21 -6.52
CA THR A 38 -10.19 8.06 -5.09
C THR A 38 -11.23 8.68 -4.16
N LEU A 39 -12.22 9.40 -4.66
CA LEU A 39 -13.18 10.14 -3.86
C LEU A 39 -14.58 9.51 -3.90
N PRO A 40 -15.34 9.57 -2.80
CA PRO A 40 -16.76 9.24 -2.80
C PRO A 40 -17.56 10.22 -3.68
N ASP A 41 -18.61 9.71 -4.32
CA ASP A 41 -19.50 10.47 -5.22
C ASP A 41 -20.20 11.66 -4.53
N ASP A 42 -20.30 11.68 -3.20
CA ASP A 42 -20.91 12.76 -2.41
C ASP A 42 -19.92 13.85 -1.96
N SER A 43 -18.63 13.68 -2.24
CA SER A 43 -17.60 14.68 -1.91
C SER A 43 -17.72 15.92 -2.78
N GLN A 44 -17.34 17.09 -2.26
CA GLN A 44 -17.46 18.33 -3.03
C GLN A 44 -16.61 18.28 -4.30
N ALA A 45 -15.38 17.76 -4.21
CA ALA A 45 -14.50 17.71 -5.35
C ALA A 45 -14.93 16.66 -6.39
N ALA A 46 -15.52 15.52 -5.99
CA ALA A 46 -16.12 14.58 -6.93
C ALA A 46 -17.32 15.19 -7.67
N ILE A 47 -18.22 15.88 -6.95
CA ILE A 47 -19.37 16.56 -7.55
C ILE A 47 -18.92 17.59 -8.60
N VAL A 48 -17.90 18.40 -8.27
CA VAL A 48 -17.35 19.38 -9.23
C VAL A 48 -16.74 18.68 -10.44
N ALA A 49 -16.02 17.57 -10.26
CA ALA A 49 -15.47 16.81 -11.37
C ALA A 49 -16.55 16.19 -12.27
N GLU A 50 -17.62 15.63 -11.70
CA GLU A 50 -18.77 15.12 -12.47
C GLU A 50 -19.47 16.23 -13.25
N MET A 51 -19.59 17.44 -12.67
CA MET A 51 -20.10 18.60 -13.39
C MET A 51 -19.18 19.01 -14.55
N GLN A 52 -17.86 18.90 -14.38
CA GLN A 52 -16.90 19.16 -15.47
C GLN A 52 -17.04 18.13 -16.60
N ASP A 53 -17.21 16.85 -16.26
CA ASP A 53 -17.47 15.77 -17.23
C ASP A 53 -18.78 16.02 -17.98
N ALA A 54 -19.87 16.36 -17.28
CA ALA A 54 -21.16 16.70 -17.86
C ALA A 54 -21.11 17.95 -18.76
N ALA A 55 -20.23 18.91 -18.45
CA ALA A 55 -19.97 20.09 -19.29
C ALA A 55 -19.19 19.76 -20.58
N GLY A 56 -18.72 18.52 -20.76
CA GLY A 56 -17.78 18.15 -21.82
C GLY A 56 -16.37 18.72 -21.62
N THR A 57 -16.05 19.18 -20.39
CA THR A 57 -14.75 19.73 -20.01
C THR A 57 -13.89 18.73 -19.21
N GLY A 58 -14.44 17.57 -18.87
CA GLY A 58 -13.78 16.51 -18.11
C GLY A 58 -12.47 16.00 -18.70
N ASP A 59 -12.48 15.76 -20.02
CA ASP A 59 -11.29 15.32 -20.76
C ASP A 59 -10.27 16.45 -20.96
N THR A 60 -10.62 17.69 -20.62
CA THR A 60 -9.77 18.87 -20.83
C THR A 60 -9.16 19.32 -19.52
N SER A 61 -7.88 19.01 -19.32
CA SER A 61 -7.12 19.43 -18.16
C SER A 61 -6.31 20.68 -18.46
N ALA A 62 -6.24 21.61 -17.51
CA ALA A 62 -5.40 22.80 -17.64
C ALA A 62 -3.91 22.42 -17.58
N ALA A 63 -3.10 23.11 -18.39
CA ALA A 63 -1.65 23.11 -18.31
C ALA A 63 -1.16 24.56 -18.37
N ILE A 64 -0.02 24.83 -17.76
CA ILE A 64 0.58 26.18 -17.73
C ILE A 64 2.03 26.03 -18.15
N VAL A 65 2.43 26.75 -19.20
CA VAL A 65 3.84 26.88 -19.56
C VAL A 65 4.39 28.14 -18.90
N VAL A 66 5.48 27.99 -18.16
CA VAL A 66 6.23 29.08 -17.55
C VAL A 66 7.45 29.35 -18.41
N LEU A 67 7.55 30.55 -18.97
CA LEU A 67 8.73 31.05 -19.67
C LEU A 67 9.49 31.97 -18.72
N SER A 68 10.74 31.65 -18.40
CA SER A 68 11.56 32.42 -17.46
C SER A 68 12.90 32.80 -18.08
N SER A 69 13.40 33.98 -17.75
CA SER A 69 14.72 34.44 -18.18
C SER A 69 15.82 33.79 -17.35
N PRO A 70 16.75 33.00 -17.95
CA PRO A 70 17.82 32.34 -17.22
C PRO A 70 18.86 33.33 -16.65
N THR A 71 18.96 34.53 -17.22
CA THR A 71 19.89 35.59 -16.80
C THR A 71 19.24 36.65 -15.92
N GLY A 72 17.91 36.57 -15.70
CA GLY A 72 17.13 37.60 -15.01
C GLY A 72 16.92 38.87 -15.83
N GLU A 73 17.29 38.88 -17.11
CA GLU A 73 17.04 39.99 -18.02
C GLU A 73 15.56 40.02 -18.46
N ARG A 74 15.07 41.22 -18.80
CA ARG A 74 13.70 41.38 -19.31
C ARG A 74 13.55 40.70 -20.66
N LEU A 75 12.51 39.88 -20.79
CA LEU A 75 12.13 39.26 -22.05
C LEU A 75 11.41 40.27 -22.95
N ASP A 76 11.62 40.18 -24.27
CA ASP A 76 10.84 40.98 -25.21
C ASP A 76 9.40 40.45 -25.27
N ILE A 77 8.46 41.23 -24.74
CA ILE A 77 7.04 40.87 -24.64
C ILE A 77 6.45 40.52 -26.02
N LYS A 78 6.89 41.15 -27.10
CA LYS A 78 6.35 40.85 -28.44
C LYS A 78 6.75 39.47 -28.91
N ASP A 79 8.01 39.11 -28.70
CA ASP A 79 8.55 37.82 -29.09
C ASP A 79 7.97 36.72 -28.19
N VAL A 80 7.85 36.98 -26.89
CA VAL A 80 7.18 36.08 -25.93
C VAL A 80 5.71 35.89 -26.30
N GLN A 81 4.99 36.94 -26.71
CA GLN A 81 3.60 36.81 -27.15
C GLN A 81 3.48 35.99 -28.44
N ALA A 82 4.44 36.12 -29.36
CA ALA A 82 4.49 35.34 -30.59
C ALA A 82 4.78 33.86 -30.30
N ALA A 83 5.73 33.58 -29.41
CA ALA A 83 6.06 32.25 -28.94
C ALA A 83 4.86 31.58 -28.23
N ALA A 84 4.18 32.32 -27.33
CA ALA A 84 3.01 31.83 -26.60
C ALA A 84 1.84 31.42 -27.49
N LYS A 85 1.60 32.15 -28.60
CA LYS A 85 0.58 31.76 -29.59
C LYS A 85 0.81 30.38 -30.18
N GLY A 86 2.08 29.97 -30.35
CA GLY A 86 2.44 28.63 -30.80
C GLY A 86 2.11 27.53 -29.79
N LEU A 87 1.99 27.89 -28.51
CA LEU A 87 1.69 26.98 -27.39
C LEU A 87 0.19 26.93 -27.05
N GLY A 88 -0.65 27.67 -27.78
CA GLY A 88 -2.10 27.65 -27.65
C GLY A 88 -2.71 28.64 -26.65
N GLY A 89 -1.92 29.55 -26.07
CA GLY A 89 -2.38 30.51 -25.06
C GLY A 89 -1.79 31.93 -25.21
N PRO A 90 -2.36 32.95 -24.55
CA PRO A 90 -1.73 34.27 -24.45
C PRO A 90 -0.57 34.25 -23.45
N ALA A 91 0.47 35.06 -23.67
CA ALA A 91 1.48 35.30 -22.64
C ALA A 91 0.97 36.31 -21.60
N ILE A 92 1.16 35.99 -20.33
CA ILE A 92 0.86 36.85 -19.18
C ILE A 92 2.21 37.15 -18.50
N PRO A 93 2.85 38.30 -18.78
CA PRO A 93 4.14 38.65 -18.19
C PRO A 93 4.01 39.00 -16.71
N ASN A 94 5.04 38.70 -15.91
CA ASN A 94 5.13 39.17 -14.53
C ASN A 94 5.42 40.69 -14.48
N PRO A 95 5.21 41.36 -13.33
CA PRO A 95 5.45 42.79 -13.20
C PRO A 95 6.88 43.23 -13.61
N ASP A 96 7.87 42.37 -13.38
CA ASP A 96 9.27 42.66 -13.68
C ASP A 96 9.63 42.43 -15.16
N GLY A 97 8.80 41.71 -15.92
CA GLY A 97 9.03 41.33 -17.31
C GLY A 97 10.10 40.26 -17.51
N THR A 98 10.48 39.54 -16.45
CA THR A 98 11.51 38.48 -16.43
C THR A 98 10.92 37.08 -16.64
N ALA A 99 9.60 36.92 -16.48
CA ALA A 99 8.89 35.68 -16.71
C ALA A 99 7.51 35.92 -17.33
N ALA A 100 6.95 34.92 -17.99
CA ALA A 100 5.60 34.94 -18.54
C ALA A 100 4.90 33.58 -18.39
N LEU A 101 3.63 33.60 -18.02
CA LEU A 101 2.76 32.42 -18.00
C LEU A 101 2.02 32.30 -19.32
N VAL A 102 1.90 31.07 -19.82
CA VAL A 102 1.07 30.73 -20.98
C VAL A 102 0.09 29.65 -20.55
N PRO A 103 -1.14 30.03 -20.10
CA PRO A 103 -2.17 29.06 -19.79
C PRO A 103 -2.66 28.40 -21.08
N THR A 104 -2.65 27.07 -21.09
CA THR A 104 -3.09 26.22 -22.20
C THR A 104 -3.94 25.07 -21.67
N SER A 105 -4.53 24.29 -22.57
CA SER A 105 -5.40 23.17 -22.21
C SER A 105 -5.00 21.92 -22.99
N VAL A 106 -4.99 20.79 -22.30
CA VAL A 106 -4.70 19.48 -22.89
C VAL A 106 -5.97 18.65 -22.82
N THR A 107 -6.44 18.20 -23.98
CA THR A 107 -7.58 17.27 -24.08
C THR A 107 -7.04 15.85 -24.25
N ALA A 108 -7.33 14.96 -23.31
CA ALA A 108 -6.90 13.57 -23.34
C ALA A 108 -7.93 12.67 -22.66
N THR A 109 -8.17 11.48 -23.23
CA THR A 109 -9.18 10.54 -22.72
C THR A 109 -8.61 9.52 -21.73
N ASN A 110 -7.28 9.39 -21.67
CA ASN A 110 -6.59 8.48 -20.78
C ASN A 110 -5.19 9.00 -20.39
N ASN A 111 -4.58 8.39 -19.38
CA ASN A 111 -3.28 8.81 -18.84
C ASN A 111 -2.14 8.74 -19.87
N THR A 112 -2.18 7.77 -20.80
CA THR A 112 -1.16 7.63 -21.85
C THR A 112 -1.24 8.79 -22.83
N GLU A 113 -2.43 9.08 -23.36
CA GLU A 113 -2.66 10.23 -24.24
C GLU A 113 -2.29 11.55 -23.56
N ASN A 114 -2.63 11.72 -22.28
CA ASN A 114 -2.25 12.91 -21.51
C ASN A 114 -0.72 13.02 -21.38
N SER A 115 -0.04 11.91 -21.10
CA SER A 115 1.43 11.89 -20.96
C SER A 115 2.12 12.26 -22.28
N ASP A 116 1.69 11.66 -23.40
CA ASP A 116 2.21 11.95 -24.74
C ASP A 116 1.96 13.42 -25.13
N ALA A 117 0.78 13.96 -24.80
CA ALA A 117 0.43 15.35 -25.07
C ALA A 117 1.28 16.33 -24.25
N ILE A 118 1.56 16.02 -22.98
CA ILE A 118 2.43 16.83 -22.13
C ILE A 118 3.89 16.75 -22.58
N GLU A 119 4.38 15.57 -22.98
CA GLU A 119 5.72 15.43 -23.54
C GLU A 119 5.90 16.28 -24.80
N LYS A 120 4.90 16.27 -25.68
CA LYS A 120 4.87 17.14 -26.85
C LYS A 120 4.83 18.62 -26.47
N LEU A 121 4.00 19.00 -25.49
CA LEU A 121 3.89 20.38 -25.01
C LEU A 121 5.22 20.86 -24.42
N ARG A 122 5.93 20.02 -23.65
CA ARG A 122 7.28 20.30 -23.12
C ARG A 122 8.29 20.53 -24.25
N ALA A 123 8.27 19.68 -25.29
CA ALA A 123 9.15 19.83 -26.43
C ALA A 123 8.87 21.10 -27.25
N ASP A 124 7.59 21.45 -27.44
CA ASP A 124 7.19 22.66 -28.14
C ASP A 124 7.48 23.92 -27.30
N ALA A 125 7.28 23.85 -25.99
CA ALA A 125 7.64 24.90 -25.04
C ALA A 125 9.14 25.17 -25.01
N ALA A 126 9.98 24.13 -25.03
CA ALA A 126 11.43 24.27 -25.10
C ALA A 126 11.89 25.00 -26.37
N LYS A 127 11.32 24.66 -27.54
CA LYS A 127 11.60 25.37 -28.81
C LYS A 127 11.13 26.82 -28.77
N ALA A 128 9.95 27.07 -28.20
CA ALA A 128 9.41 28.41 -28.05
C ALA A 128 10.31 29.26 -27.13
N ALA A 129 10.80 28.69 -26.03
CA ALA A 129 11.71 29.36 -25.10
C ALA A 129 13.06 29.71 -25.75
N GLU A 130 13.63 28.78 -26.53
CA GLU A 130 14.89 29.01 -27.26
C GLU A 130 14.78 30.20 -28.22
N SER A 131 13.64 30.37 -28.88
CA SER A 131 13.40 31.50 -29.81
C SER A 131 13.41 32.87 -29.16
N VAL A 132 13.22 32.93 -27.82
CA VAL A 132 13.16 34.18 -27.04
C VAL A 132 14.26 34.26 -25.97
N GLY A 133 15.23 33.35 -25.99
CA GLY A 133 16.32 33.30 -25.00
C GLY A 133 15.87 32.95 -23.58
N ALA A 134 14.73 32.28 -23.43
CA ALA A 134 14.15 31.87 -22.15
C ALA A 134 14.37 30.37 -21.87
N THR A 135 14.09 29.96 -20.65
CA THR A 135 13.83 28.57 -20.27
C THR A 135 12.33 28.33 -20.17
N ALA A 136 11.87 27.15 -20.58
CA ALA A 136 10.48 26.73 -20.41
C ALA A 136 10.37 25.63 -19.36
N GLN A 137 9.29 25.68 -18.58
CA GLN A 137 8.84 24.58 -17.75
C GLN A 137 7.32 24.43 -17.87
N VAL A 138 6.79 23.22 -17.72
CA VAL A 138 5.36 22.93 -17.87
C VAL A 138 4.78 22.37 -16.57
N THR A 139 3.71 23.01 -16.11
CA THR A 139 2.95 22.64 -14.90
C THR A 139 1.44 22.61 -15.15
N GLY A 140 0.65 22.51 -14.09
CA GLY A 140 -0.80 22.40 -14.08
C GLY A 140 -1.28 20.96 -13.88
N PRO A 141 -2.60 20.78 -13.64
CA PRO A 141 -3.19 19.46 -13.38
C PRO A 141 -2.83 18.40 -14.43
N ALA A 142 -2.77 18.76 -15.72
CA ALA A 142 -2.40 17.84 -16.79
C ALA A 142 -0.93 17.36 -16.67
N ALA A 143 -0.01 18.26 -16.36
CA ALA A 143 1.41 17.95 -16.23
C ALA A 143 1.71 17.13 -14.96
N ILE A 144 1.05 17.46 -13.84
CA ILE A 144 1.17 16.70 -12.59
C ILE A 144 0.66 15.26 -12.79
N LYS A 145 -0.49 15.09 -13.48
CA LYS A 145 -1.01 13.76 -13.84
C LYS A 145 -0.03 12.98 -14.73
N ALA A 146 0.58 13.63 -15.71
CA ALA A 146 1.58 13.00 -16.60
C ALA A 146 2.83 12.56 -15.83
N ASP A 147 3.35 13.41 -14.93
CA ASP A 147 4.51 13.06 -14.11
C ASP A 147 4.20 11.93 -13.11
N LEU A 148 3.00 11.93 -12.52
CA LEU A 148 2.53 10.85 -11.65
C LEU A 148 2.41 9.51 -12.42
N ALA A 149 1.88 9.54 -13.65
CA ALA A 149 1.82 8.36 -14.51
C ALA A 149 3.23 7.88 -14.93
N GLY A 150 4.12 8.82 -15.26
CA GLY A 150 5.52 8.57 -15.60
C GLY A 150 6.30 7.89 -14.46
N VAL A 151 6.01 8.24 -13.21
CA VAL A 151 6.58 7.60 -12.00
C VAL A 151 6.23 6.11 -11.93
N PHE A 152 5.05 5.70 -12.38
CA PHE A 152 4.66 4.28 -12.44
C PHE A 152 5.12 3.58 -13.73
N ALA A 153 5.47 4.33 -14.77
CA ALA A 153 5.92 3.77 -16.04
C ALA A 153 7.24 2.98 -15.85
N GLY A 154 7.24 1.68 -16.13
CA GLY A 154 8.38 0.79 -15.92
C GLY A 154 8.66 0.42 -14.45
N ALA A 155 8.06 1.12 -13.50
CA ALA A 155 8.29 0.94 -12.07
C ALA A 155 7.77 -0.42 -11.56
N ASN A 156 6.73 -0.98 -12.18
CA ASN A 156 6.26 -2.34 -11.87
C ASN A 156 7.32 -3.41 -12.14
N PHE A 157 8.18 -3.24 -13.15
CA PHE A 157 9.27 -4.17 -13.41
C PHE A 157 10.41 -3.98 -12.41
N LEU A 158 10.71 -2.72 -12.07
CA LEU A 158 11.70 -2.39 -11.04
C LEU A 158 11.30 -2.95 -9.67
N LEU A 159 10.06 -2.70 -9.24
CA LEU A 159 9.49 -3.21 -7.99
C LEU A 159 9.53 -4.73 -7.95
N LEU A 160 9.09 -5.41 -9.01
CA LEU A 160 9.17 -6.88 -9.08
C LEU A 160 10.62 -7.37 -9.00
N GLY A 161 11.54 -6.74 -9.74
CA GLY A 161 12.95 -7.10 -9.78
C GLY A 161 13.65 -6.94 -8.43
N VAL A 162 13.43 -5.80 -7.75
CA VAL A 162 13.99 -5.53 -6.42
C VAL A 162 13.38 -6.46 -5.38
N THR A 163 12.06 -6.66 -5.40
CA THR A 163 11.39 -7.57 -4.47
C THR A 163 11.89 -9.01 -4.65
N ALA A 164 12.02 -9.47 -5.89
CA ALA A 164 12.56 -10.78 -6.21
C ALA A 164 14.02 -10.93 -5.78
N LEU A 165 14.85 -9.90 -5.96
CA LEU A 165 16.23 -9.90 -5.50
C LEU A 165 16.32 -9.99 -3.97
N ILE A 166 15.54 -9.19 -3.24
CA ILE A 166 15.48 -9.20 -1.78
C ILE A 166 15.12 -10.61 -1.28
N VAL A 167 14.05 -11.18 -1.83
CA VAL A 167 13.62 -12.53 -1.45
C VAL A 167 14.65 -13.57 -1.85
N ALA A 168 15.27 -13.48 -3.03
CA ALA A 168 16.32 -14.40 -3.46
C ALA A 168 17.48 -14.41 -2.45
N VAL A 169 17.99 -13.22 -2.08
CA VAL A 169 19.08 -13.06 -1.12
C VAL A 169 18.69 -13.63 0.24
N LEU A 170 17.50 -13.32 0.75
CA LEU A 170 17.04 -13.84 2.04
C LEU A 170 16.86 -15.36 2.03
N LEU A 171 16.28 -15.93 0.97
CA LEU A 171 16.14 -17.38 0.83
C LEU A 171 17.51 -18.08 0.76
N ILE A 172 18.47 -17.50 0.06
CA ILE A 172 19.85 -17.99 0.00
C ILE A 172 20.47 -17.97 1.40
N ILE A 173 20.30 -16.89 2.17
CA ILE A 173 20.85 -16.77 3.53
C ILE A 173 20.20 -17.79 4.47
N THR A 174 18.86 -17.87 4.46
CA THR A 174 18.09 -18.72 5.38
C THR A 174 18.34 -20.20 5.14
N TYR A 175 18.28 -20.67 3.90
CA TYR A 175 18.44 -22.09 3.59
C TYR A 175 19.86 -22.50 3.20
N ARG A 176 20.75 -21.53 2.98
CA ARG A 176 22.11 -21.76 2.49
C ARG A 176 22.15 -22.57 1.19
N SER A 177 21.07 -22.52 0.39
CA SER A 177 20.96 -23.20 -0.90
C SER A 177 20.91 -22.17 -2.03
N PRO A 178 21.83 -22.22 -3.01
CA PRO A 178 21.87 -21.30 -4.13
C PRO A 178 20.81 -21.59 -5.21
N ILE A 179 20.02 -22.65 -5.06
CA ILE A 179 19.09 -23.11 -6.11
C ILE A 179 17.64 -23.13 -5.59
N LEU A 180 17.45 -23.34 -4.29
CA LEU A 180 16.13 -23.45 -3.68
C LEU A 180 15.27 -22.23 -3.94
N TRP A 181 15.85 -21.02 -3.94
CA TRP A 181 15.12 -19.77 -4.09
C TRP A 181 14.41 -19.62 -5.45
N LEU A 182 14.89 -20.29 -6.51
CA LEU A 182 14.31 -20.21 -7.85
C LEU A 182 12.88 -20.77 -7.91
N LEU A 183 12.61 -21.86 -7.19
CA LEU A 183 11.31 -22.54 -7.21
C LEU A 183 10.18 -21.70 -6.60
N PRO A 184 10.26 -21.24 -5.33
CA PRO A 184 9.22 -20.39 -4.76
C PRO A 184 9.13 -19.07 -5.49
N LEU A 185 10.23 -18.46 -5.94
CA LEU A 185 10.14 -17.21 -6.71
C LEU A 185 9.44 -17.37 -8.05
N LEU A 186 9.71 -18.45 -8.79
CA LEU A 186 8.99 -18.71 -10.03
C LEU A 186 7.50 -18.90 -9.76
N VAL A 187 7.13 -19.72 -8.76
CA VAL A 187 5.73 -19.99 -8.44
C VAL A 187 5.00 -18.72 -8.01
N ILE A 188 5.60 -17.93 -7.11
CA ILE A 188 4.99 -16.71 -6.59
C ILE A 188 5.02 -15.58 -7.62
N GLY A 189 6.04 -15.49 -8.45
CA GLY A 189 6.07 -14.54 -9.58
C GLY A 189 4.95 -14.82 -10.60
N VAL A 190 4.68 -16.09 -10.90
CA VAL A 190 3.51 -16.45 -11.73
C VAL A 190 2.21 -16.14 -11.00
N ALA A 191 2.12 -16.46 -9.69
CA ALA A 191 0.94 -16.17 -8.88
C ALA A 191 0.62 -14.66 -8.84
N ASP A 192 1.64 -13.82 -8.73
CA ASP A 192 1.54 -12.36 -8.77
C ASP A 192 0.94 -11.88 -10.11
N ARG A 193 1.43 -12.37 -11.25
CA ARG A 193 0.87 -12.01 -12.56
C ARG A 193 -0.57 -12.48 -12.73
N VAL A 194 -0.90 -13.67 -12.21
CA VAL A 194 -2.28 -14.17 -12.21
C VAL A 194 -3.17 -13.29 -11.32
N ALA A 195 -2.70 -12.92 -10.12
CA ALA A 195 -3.42 -12.03 -9.24
C ALA A 195 -3.67 -10.67 -9.91
N ALA A 196 -2.63 -10.09 -10.53
CA ALA A 196 -2.67 -8.84 -11.28
C ALA A 196 -3.71 -8.88 -12.42
N THR A 197 -3.82 -9.98 -13.15
CA THR A 197 -4.88 -10.11 -14.16
C THR A 197 -6.26 -10.29 -13.50
N VAL A 198 -6.41 -11.26 -12.60
CA VAL A 198 -7.72 -11.64 -12.05
C VAL A 198 -8.39 -10.48 -11.31
N PHE A 199 -7.64 -9.69 -10.54
CA PHE A 199 -8.26 -8.59 -9.80
C PHE A 199 -8.85 -7.53 -10.73
N THR A 200 -8.17 -7.15 -11.83
CA THR A 200 -8.70 -6.15 -12.78
C THR A 200 -10.02 -6.59 -13.41
N TRP A 201 -10.13 -7.87 -13.76
CA TRP A 201 -11.36 -8.44 -14.29
C TRP A 201 -12.49 -8.48 -13.26
N VAL A 202 -12.18 -8.87 -12.03
CA VAL A 202 -13.19 -8.91 -10.95
C VAL A 202 -13.65 -7.51 -10.58
N LEU A 203 -12.74 -6.56 -10.41
CA LEU A 203 -13.09 -5.17 -10.12
C LEU A 203 -13.88 -4.52 -11.26
N GLY A 204 -13.49 -4.77 -12.51
CA GLY A 204 -14.25 -4.33 -13.69
C GLY A 204 -15.67 -4.90 -13.71
N ALA A 205 -15.85 -6.18 -13.35
CA ALA A 205 -17.17 -6.79 -13.23
C ALA A 205 -18.01 -6.24 -12.07
N LEU A 206 -17.37 -5.76 -11.01
CA LEU A 206 -18.02 -5.13 -9.85
C LEU A 206 -18.23 -3.62 -10.03
N GLY A 207 -17.74 -3.03 -11.14
CA GLY A 207 -17.76 -1.58 -11.35
C GLY A 207 -16.90 -0.79 -10.36
N MET A 208 -15.89 -1.43 -9.74
CA MET A 208 -15.02 -0.78 -8.75
C MET A 208 -13.82 -0.12 -9.43
N GLN A 209 -13.58 1.16 -9.14
CA GLN A 209 -12.42 1.89 -9.66
C GLN A 209 -11.14 1.51 -8.91
N TRP A 210 -10.03 1.41 -9.65
CA TRP A 210 -8.71 1.10 -9.13
C TRP A 210 -7.63 1.94 -9.82
N ASN A 211 -6.47 2.08 -9.17
CA ASN A 211 -5.33 2.80 -9.72
C ASN A 211 -4.03 1.99 -9.62
N GLU A 212 -2.95 2.55 -10.15
CA GLU A 212 -1.62 1.95 -10.22
C GLU A 212 -1.08 1.59 -8.83
N SER A 213 -1.41 2.40 -7.81
CA SER A 213 -1.06 2.10 -6.42
C SER A 213 -1.70 0.81 -5.91
N THR A 214 -2.95 0.52 -6.31
CA THR A 214 -3.65 -0.73 -5.97
C THR A 214 -2.87 -1.94 -6.48
N SER A 215 -2.38 -1.87 -7.73
CA SER A 215 -1.59 -2.95 -8.34
C SER A 215 -0.23 -3.11 -7.66
N GLY A 216 0.47 -2.02 -7.35
CA GLY A 216 1.76 -2.04 -6.66
C GLY A 216 1.68 -2.65 -5.26
N ILE A 217 0.72 -2.21 -4.45
CA ILE A 217 0.48 -2.74 -3.09
C ILE A 217 0.07 -4.21 -3.14
N LEU A 218 -0.83 -4.58 -4.06
CA LEU A 218 -1.23 -5.97 -4.28
C LEU A 218 -0.02 -6.85 -4.58
N SER A 219 0.88 -6.41 -5.46
CA SER A 219 2.04 -7.18 -5.87
C SER A 219 2.97 -7.49 -4.69
N VAL A 220 3.28 -6.48 -3.89
CA VAL A 220 4.09 -6.63 -2.68
C VAL A 220 3.42 -7.56 -1.67
N LEU A 221 2.10 -7.44 -1.48
CA LEU A 221 1.35 -8.31 -0.58
C LEU A 221 1.37 -9.77 -1.05
N VAL A 222 1.11 -10.03 -2.34
CA VAL A 222 1.13 -11.38 -2.93
C VAL A 222 2.51 -12.00 -2.81
N PHE A 223 3.55 -11.22 -3.09
CA PHE A 223 4.92 -11.69 -3.00
C PHE A 223 5.34 -11.99 -1.56
N GLY A 224 5.00 -11.11 -0.62
CA GLY A 224 5.31 -11.25 0.79
C GLY A 224 4.57 -12.44 1.41
N ALA A 225 3.23 -12.47 1.29
CA ALA A 225 2.41 -13.55 1.82
C ALA A 225 2.69 -14.89 1.13
N GLY A 226 2.76 -14.90 -0.21
CA GLY A 226 3.03 -16.10 -1.00
C GLY A 226 4.40 -16.72 -0.68
N THR A 227 5.43 -15.90 -0.56
CA THR A 227 6.76 -16.38 -0.16
C THR A 227 6.75 -16.90 1.26
N ASN A 228 6.04 -16.23 2.19
CA ASN A 228 5.88 -16.75 3.56
C ASN A 228 5.19 -18.12 3.59
N TYR A 229 4.12 -18.31 2.84
CA TYR A 229 3.45 -19.61 2.72
C TYR A 229 4.39 -20.68 2.16
N ALA A 230 5.18 -20.32 1.15
CA ALA A 230 6.21 -21.18 0.60
C ALA A 230 7.29 -21.55 1.65
N LEU A 231 7.76 -20.59 2.44
CA LEU A 231 8.72 -20.82 3.53
C LEU A 231 8.22 -21.84 4.55
N LEU A 232 6.98 -21.68 5.02
CA LEU A 232 6.39 -22.58 6.01
C LEU A 232 6.28 -24.01 5.48
N LEU A 233 5.88 -24.17 4.22
CA LEU A 233 5.84 -25.46 3.55
C LEU A 233 7.23 -26.06 3.37
N ILE A 234 8.20 -25.26 2.89
CA ILE A 234 9.59 -25.70 2.65
C ILE A 234 10.25 -26.12 3.97
N SER A 235 10.05 -25.36 5.05
CA SER A 235 10.60 -25.70 6.36
C SER A 235 10.04 -27.03 6.85
N ARG A 236 8.71 -27.19 6.86
CA ARG A 236 8.08 -28.47 7.29
C ARG A 236 8.48 -29.63 6.38
N TYR A 237 8.53 -29.42 5.07
CA TYR A 237 8.99 -30.46 4.13
C TYR A 237 10.43 -30.88 4.40
N ARG A 238 11.31 -29.92 4.70
CA ARG A 238 12.71 -30.17 5.05
C ARG A 238 12.83 -31.00 6.33
N ASP A 239 12.03 -30.70 7.34
CA ASP A 239 12.02 -31.44 8.61
C ASP A 239 11.54 -32.88 8.39
N GLU A 240 10.45 -33.06 7.63
CA GLU A 240 9.89 -34.39 7.31
C GLU A 240 10.84 -35.25 6.45
N LEU A 241 11.70 -34.64 5.63
CA LEU A 241 12.76 -35.34 4.91
C LEU A 241 13.81 -35.95 5.85
N GLY A 242 13.90 -35.51 7.11
CA GLY A 242 14.74 -36.13 8.14
C GLY A 242 14.14 -37.40 8.74
N SER A 243 12.82 -37.58 8.65
CA SER A 243 12.11 -38.74 9.22
C SER A 243 11.63 -39.74 8.17
N HIS A 244 11.50 -39.32 6.91
CA HIS A 244 10.98 -40.15 5.82
C HIS A 244 12.03 -40.37 4.71
N GLU A 245 12.19 -41.61 4.25
CA GLU A 245 13.07 -41.92 3.11
C GLU A 245 12.48 -41.49 1.76
N ASP A 246 11.18 -41.76 1.53
CA ASP A 246 10.47 -41.38 0.31
C ASP A 246 10.09 -39.90 0.33
N ARG A 247 10.57 -39.15 -0.65
CA ARG A 247 10.27 -37.71 -0.84
C ARG A 247 8.78 -37.43 -0.99
N TYR A 248 8.01 -38.37 -1.56
CA TYR A 248 6.56 -38.20 -1.71
C TYR A 248 5.85 -38.43 -0.39
N ALA A 249 6.28 -39.42 0.40
CA ALA A 249 5.76 -39.61 1.76
C ALA A 249 6.06 -38.40 2.65
N ALA A 250 7.30 -37.88 2.60
CA ALA A 250 7.71 -36.67 3.33
C ALA A 250 6.85 -35.45 2.99
N MET A 251 6.61 -35.21 1.69
CA MET A 251 5.74 -34.10 1.27
C MET A 251 4.30 -34.30 1.76
N GLY A 252 3.82 -35.54 1.82
CA GLY A 252 2.47 -35.84 2.31
C GLY A 252 2.29 -35.58 3.79
N ALA A 253 3.30 -35.92 4.58
CA ALA A 253 3.36 -35.63 6.00
C ALA A 253 3.42 -34.12 6.25
N ALA A 254 4.18 -33.38 5.45
CA ALA A 254 4.29 -31.92 5.57
C ALA A 254 3.05 -31.16 5.07
N TRP A 255 2.43 -31.61 3.97
CA TRP A 255 1.45 -30.83 3.23
C TRP A 255 0.14 -30.60 3.99
N LEU A 256 -0.50 -31.66 4.51
CA LEU A 256 -1.83 -31.52 5.13
C LEU A 256 -1.81 -30.68 6.42
N PRO A 257 -0.82 -30.84 7.34
CA PRO A 257 -0.69 -29.94 8.49
C PRO A 257 -0.37 -28.49 8.07
N THR A 258 0.49 -28.30 7.07
CA THR A 258 0.80 -26.96 6.54
C THR A 258 -0.45 -26.32 5.94
N LEU A 259 -1.23 -27.06 5.16
CA LEU A 259 -2.47 -26.58 4.55
C LEU A 259 -3.44 -26.09 5.62
N LYS A 260 -3.66 -26.85 6.69
CA LYS A 260 -4.54 -26.42 7.79
C LYS A 260 -4.06 -25.11 8.44
N ALA A 261 -2.77 -25.04 8.77
CA ALA A 261 -2.19 -23.87 9.43
C ALA A 261 -2.19 -22.62 8.54
N VAL A 262 -1.72 -22.76 7.30
CA VAL A 262 -1.62 -21.65 6.34
C VAL A 262 -3.00 -21.19 5.86
N THR A 263 -3.98 -22.09 5.73
CA THR A 263 -5.36 -21.70 5.39
C THR A 263 -6.02 -20.89 6.50
N ALA A 264 -5.81 -21.29 7.76
CA ALA A 264 -6.28 -20.50 8.89
C ALA A 264 -5.66 -19.09 8.86
N SER A 265 -4.34 -19.01 8.65
CA SER A 265 -3.61 -17.74 8.47
C SER A 265 -4.16 -16.90 7.32
N ALA A 266 -4.25 -17.46 6.12
CA ALA A 266 -4.72 -16.74 4.93
C ALA A 266 -6.16 -16.22 5.11
N ALA A 267 -7.05 -17.00 5.76
CA ALA A 267 -8.39 -16.56 6.07
C ALA A 267 -8.39 -15.33 7.00
N THR A 268 -7.47 -15.26 7.97
CA THR A 268 -7.34 -14.10 8.86
C THR A 268 -6.94 -12.84 8.10
N VAL A 269 -5.97 -12.96 7.18
CA VAL A 269 -5.52 -11.84 6.37
C VAL A 269 -6.63 -11.38 5.43
N ILE A 270 -7.33 -12.32 4.77
CA ILE A 270 -8.46 -12.04 3.89
C ILE A 270 -9.55 -11.26 4.62
N VAL A 271 -9.96 -11.70 5.82
CA VAL A 271 -10.97 -10.99 6.61
C VAL A 271 -10.48 -9.58 6.99
N GLY A 272 -9.22 -9.44 7.39
CA GLY A 272 -8.62 -8.15 7.73
C GLY A 272 -8.65 -7.16 6.56
N VAL A 273 -8.17 -7.57 5.38
CA VAL A 273 -8.15 -6.68 4.20
C VAL A 273 -9.54 -6.44 3.61
N LEU A 274 -10.48 -7.38 3.74
CA LEU A 274 -11.88 -7.18 3.31
C LEU A 274 -12.60 -6.11 4.14
N CYS A 275 -12.11 -5.75 5.32
CA CYS A 275 -12.67 -4.64 6.08
C CYS A 275 -12.52 -3.30 5.33
N LEU A 276 -11.54 -3.19 4.42
CA LEU A 276 -11.37 -2.01 3.57
C LEU A 276 -12.54 -1.81 2.60
N VAL A 277 -13.37 -2.83 2.33
CA VAL A 277 -14.59 -2.68 1.52
C VAL A 277 -15.61 -1.73 2.15
N LEU A 278 -15.53 -1.50 3.46
CA LEU A 278 -16.39 -0.57 4.20
C LEU A 278 -15.88 0.87 4.18
N SER A 279 -14.73 1.13 3.56
CA SER A 279 -14.19 2.46 3.35
C SER A 279 -15.12 3.30 2.48
N ALA A 280 -15.23 4.58 2.77
CA ALA A 280 -15.89 5.52 1.88
C ALA A 280 -15.14 5.65 0.54
N ILE A 281 -13.80 5.61 0.59
CA ILE A 281 -12.91 5.81 -0.57
C ILE A 281 -12.96 4.62 -1.54
N PRO A 282 -13.37 4.82 -2.81
CA PRO A 282 -13.55 3.72 -3.77
C PRO A 282 -12.29 2.89 -4.04
N THR A 283 -11.13 3.54 -4.20
CA THR A 283 -9.85 2.85 -4.43
C THR A 283 -9.40 2.02 -3.22
N THR A 284 -9.76 2.43 -2.00
CA THR A 284 -9.52 1.64 -0.78
C THR A 284 -10.41 0.40 -0.74
N ARG A 285 -11.68 0.52 -1.14
CA ARG A 285 -12.58 -0.65 -1.29
C ARG A 285 -12.02 -1.65 -2.31
N ALA A 286 -11.60 -1.13 -3.46
CA ALA A 286 -10.96 -1.92 -4.52
C ALA A 286 -9.70 -2.62 -4.03
N LEU A 287 -8.84 -1.92 -3.26
CA LEU A 287 -7.64 -2.52 -2.66
C LEU A 287 -7.98 -3.67 -1.71
N GLY A 288 -9.06 -3.56 -0.92
CA GLY A 288 -9.53 -4.64 -0.04
C GLY A 288 -9.89 -5.91 -0.80
N VAL A 289 -10.69 -5.77 -1.87
CA VAL A 289 -11.08 -6.90 -2.73
C VAL A 289 -9.88 -7.45 -3.49
N ALA A 290 -9.06 -6.59 -4.08
CA ALA A 290 -7.87 -6.98 -4.81
C ALA A 290 -6.89 -7.76 -3.93
N SER A 291 -6.62 -7.25 -2.72
CA SER A 291 -5.76 -7.90 -1.72
C SER A 291 -6.29 -9.27 -1.32
N ALA A 292 -7.60 -9.40 -1.07
CA ALA A 292 -8.23 -10.67 -0.73
C ALA A 292 -8.06 -11.71 -1.85
N LEU A 293 -8.32 -11.31 -3.10
CA LEU A 293 -8.10 -12.16 -4.28
C LEU A 293 -6.63 -12.54 -4.44
N GLY A 294 -5.72 -11.58 -4.26
CA GLY A 294 -4.27 -11.81 -4.28
C GLY A 294 -3.84 -12.86 -3.28
N ILE A 295 -4.33 -12.78 -2.03
CA ILE A 295 -4.01 -13.77 -0.99
C ILE A 295 -4.55 -15.15 -1.35
N VAL A 296 -5.76 -15.24 -1.92
CA VAL A 296 -6.34 -16.52 -2.39
C VAL A 296 -5.47 -17.13 -3.50
N VAL A 297 -5.03 -16.33 -4.46
CA VAL A 297 -4.14 -16.76 -5.54
C VAL A 297 -2.78 -17.20 -4.98
N ALA A 298 -2.17 -16.40 -4.10
CA ALA A 298 -0.91 -16.72 -3.45
C ALA A 298 -0.98 -18.03 -2.65
N TRP A 299 -2.05 -18.20 -1.85
CA TRP A 299 -2.34 -19.41 -1.09
C TRP A 299 -2.49 -20.63 -2.01
N THR A 300 -3.21 -20.48 -3.12
CA THR A 300 -3.41 -21.57 -4.10
C THR A 300 -2.09 -22.00 -4.72
N PHE A 301 -1.28 -21.05 -5.19
CA PHE A 301 0.00 -21.36 -5.83
C PHE A 301 1.01 -21.94 -4.84
N ALA A 302 1.14 -21.33 -3.65
CA ALA A 302 2.06 -21.79 -2.61
C ALA A 302 1.74 -23.20 -2.09
N LEU A 303 0.45 -23.57 -1.99
CA LEU A 303 0.05 -24.84 -1.39
C LEU A 303 -0.32 -25.92 -2.39
N PHE A 304 -0.58 -25.61 -3.66
CA PHE A 304 -0.98 -26.63 -4.65
C PHE A 304 0.01 -26.75 -5.81
N VAL A 305 0.74 -25.68 -6.17
CA VAL A 305 1.73 -25.71 -7.26
C VAL A 305 3.12 -26.03 -6.73
N LEU A 306 3.57 -25.31 -5.69
CA LEU A 306 4.91 -25.48 -5.12
C LEU A 306 5.20 -26.89 -4.59
N PRO A 307 4.31 -27.61 -3.86
CA PRO A 307 4.61 -28.96 -3.38
C PRO A 307 4.92 -29.93 -4.54
N GLY A 308 4.18 -29.82 -5.64
CA GLY A 308 4.38 -30.66 -6.83
C GLY A 308 5.75 -30.45 -7.46
N LEU A 309 6.19 -29.19 -7.58
CA LEU A 309 7.51 -28.83 -8.10
C LEU A 309 8.64 -29.27 -7.16
N LEU A 310 8.52 -29.03 -5.85
CA LEU A 310 9.51 -29.45 -4.85
C LEU A 310 9.66 -30.98 -4.82
N ALA A 311 8.55 -31.72 -4.82
CA ALA A 311 8.56 -33.17 -4.84
C ALA A 311 9.16 -33.73 -6.15
N TRP A 312 8.99 -33.02 -7.27
CA TRP A 312 9.60 -33.40 -8.55
C TRP A 312 11.12 -33.20 -8.53
N CYS A 313 11.61 -32.04 -8.09
CA CYS A 313 13.04 -31.77 -8.01
C CYS A 313 13.73 -32.67 -6.97
N GLY A 314 13.11 -32.97 -5.82
CA GLY A 314 13.65 -33.87 -4.80
C GLY A 314 14.75 -33.27 -3.92
N ARG A 315 15.46 -34.12 -3.16
CA ARG A 315 16.38 -33.70 -2.07
C ARG A 315 17.56 -32.82 -2.49
N TRP A 316 17.93 -32.79 -3.78
CA TRP A 316 19.09 -32.02 -4.25
C TRP A 316 18.86 -30.50 -4.19
N VAL A 317 17.61 -30.04 -4.15
CA VAL A 317 17.26 -28.62 -4.04
C VAL A 317 17.84 -27.98 -2.77
N PHE A 318 18.07 -28.77 -1.73
CA PHE A 318 18.70 -28.33 -0.48
C PHE A 318 20.24 -28.40 -0.49
N TRP A 319 20.87 -28.64 -1.66
CA TRP A 319 22.33 -28.60 -1.77
C TRP A 319 22.86 -27.22 -1.37
N PRO A 320 23.95 -27.13 -0.58
CA PRO A 320 24.87 -28.18 -0.15
C PRO A 320 24.47 -28.92 1.15
N LYS A 321 23.60 -28.35 1.99
CA LYS A 321 23.16 -28.97 3.25
C LYS A 321 21.90 -29.83 3.07
N LYS A 322 22.05 -30.95 2.38
CA LYS A 322 20.97 -31.93 2.16
C LYS A 322 20.53 -32.54 3.51
N PRO A 323 19.24 -32.47 3.87
CA PRO A 323 18.71 -33.15 5.06
C PRO A 323 18.96 -34.66 4.95
N LYS A 324 19.51 -35.25 6.01
CA LYS A 324 19.73 -36.70 6.12
C LYS A 324 18.76 -37.30 7.12
N LEU A 325 18.52 -38.60 6.98
CA LEU A 325 17.65 -39.33 7.90
C LEU A 325 18.26 -39.30 9.32
N GLY A 326 17.49 -38.89 10.31
CA GLY A 326 17.94 -38.80 11.71
C GLY A 326 18.62 -37.49 12.13
N ASP A 327 18.63 -36.46 11.28
CA ASP A 327 19.07 -35.12 11.69
C ASP A 327 18.14 -34.56 12.78
N VAL A 328 18.67 -34.29 13.98
CA VAL A 328 17.93 -33.59 15.04
C VAL A 328 18.23 -32.09 14.92
N PRO A 329 17.22 -31.22 14.72
CA PRO A 329 17.45 -29.79 14.62
C PRO A 329 17.93 -29.23 15.97
N GLN A 330 19.06 -28.51 15.96
CA GLN A 330 19.58 -27.80 17.14
C GLN A 330 19.20 -26.33 17.08
N HIS A 331 18.49 -25.83 18.11
CA HIS A 331 18.00 -24.46 18.18
C HIS A 331 18.71 -23.62 19.26
N ALA A 332 20.04 -23.78 19.39
CA ALA A 332 20.84 -23.24 20.51
C ALA A 332 20.64 -21.73 20.79
N PHE A 333 20.39 -20.91 19.77
CA PHE A 333 20.09 -19.49 19.95
C PHE A 333 18.72 -19.29 20.62
N TRP A 334 17.69 -19.96 20.13
CA TRP A 334 16.32 -19.86 20.64
C TRP A 334 16.16 -20.52 22.01
N ASP A 335 16.93 -21.59 22.28
CA ASP A 335 17.03 -22.18 23.61
C ASP A 335 17.57 -21.17 24.63
N ARG A 336 18.57 -20.38 24.24
CA ARG A 336 19.12 -19.31 25.09
C ARG A 336 18.12 -18.18 25.31
N VAL A 337 17.42 -17.74 24.27
CA VAL A 337 16.35 -16.74 24.39
C VAL A 337 15.24 -17.23 25.32
N GLY A 338 14.79 -18.47 25.14
CA GLY A 338 13.80 -19.11 26.01
C GLY A 338 14.26 -19.20 27.47
N ALA A 339 15.53 -19.53 27.71
CA ALA A 339 16.09 -19.58 29.06
C ALA A 339 16.14 -18.22 29.76
N VAL A 340 16.33 -17.12 29.02
CA VAL A 340 16.27 -15.75 29.58
C VAL A 340 14.83 -15.39 29.96
N VAL A 341 13.87 -15.68 29.08
CA VAL A 341 12.44 -15.45 29.32
C VAL A 341 11.93 -16.25 30.52
N ASP A 342 12.37 -17.51 30.66
CA ASP A 342 12.01 -18.39 31.77
C ASP A 342 12.52 -17.87 33.13
N LYS A 343 13.76 -17.38 33.18
CA LYS A 343 14.39 -16.92 34.43
C LYS A 343 13.82 -15.62 34.97
N GLN A 344 13.47 -14.67 34.10
CA GLN A 344 13.07 -13.31 34.50
C GLN A 344 11.89 -12.74 33.67
N PRO A 345 10.73 -13.42 33.62
CA PRO A 345 9.64 -13.06 32.72
C PRO A 345 9.10 -11.64 32.96
N ALA A 346 8.97 -11.22 34.23
CA ALA A 346 8.46 -9.88 34.57
C ALA A 346 9.38 -8.75 34.10
N LYS A 347 10.70 -8.91 34.25
CA LYS A 347 11.68 -7.87 33.84
C LYS A 347 11.75 -7.75 32.33
N VAL A 348 11.73 -8.90 31.64
CA VAL A 348 11.73 -8.97 30.19
C VAL A 348 10.47 -8.31 29.63
N ALA A 349 9.29 -8.65 30.15
CA ALA A 349 8.03 -8.03 29.75
C ALA A 349 8.04 -6.51 29.99
N ALA A 350 8.49 -6.06 31.17
CA ALA A 350 8.58 -4.62 31.49
C ALA A 350 9.53 -3.87 30.56
N ALA A 351 10.70 -4.44 30.23
CA ALA A 351 11.66 -3.84 29.31
C ALA A 351 11.11 -3.75 27.88
N SER A 352 10.45 -4.82 27.39
CA SER A 352 9.79 -4.81 26.08
C SER A 352 8.66 -3.79 26.01
N LEU A 353 7.83 -3.69 27.05
CA LEU A 353 6.76 -2.69 27.13
C LEU A 353 7.31 -1.27 27.19
N ALA A 354 8.39 -1.04 27.93
CA ALA A 354 9.04 0.28 27.99
C ALA A 354 9.62 0.68 26.62
N ALA A 355 10.27 -0.24 25.92
CA ALA A 355 10.76 0.00 24.55
C ALA A 355 9.60 0.36 23.60
N LEU A 356 8.50 -0.41 23.63
CA LEU A 356 7.32 -0.11 22.82
C LEU A 356 6.68 1.23 23.19
N ALA A 357 6.62 1.57 24.48
CA ALA A 357 6.06 2.85 24.94
C ALA A 357 6.84 4.06 24.41
N VAL A 358 8.19 3.97 24.34
CA VAL A 358 9.02 5.01 23.72
C VAL A 358 8.68 5.15 22.23
N CYS A 359 8.56 4.03 21.52
CA CYS A 359 8.17 4.03 20.11
C CYS A 359 6.77 4.63 19.87
N CYS A 360 5.83 4.42 20.80
CA CYS A 360 4.49 5.00 20.72
C CYS A 360 4.46 6.53 20.85
N VAL A 361 5.52 7.17 21.38
CA VAL A 361 5.54 8.64 21.52
C VAL A 361 5.42 9.34 20.16
N GLY A 362 6.04 8.79 19.12
CA GLY A 362 5.95 9.34 17.77
C GLY A 362 4.53 9.36 17.20
N TYR A 363 3.64 8.46 17.65
CA TYR A 363 2.25 8.41 17.16
C TYR A 363 1.48 9.70 17.50
N PHE A 364 1.78 10.32 18.64
CA PHE A 364 1.13 11.57 19.06
C PHE A 364 1.71 12.81 18.37
N GLN A 365 2.82 12.67 17.63
CA GLN A 365 3.49 13.75 16.92
C GLN A 365 3.15 13.78 15.42
N GLN A 366 2.49 12.74 14.91
CA GLN A 366 2.22 12.62 13.48
C GLN A 366 1.19 13.65 13.01
N SER A 367 1.42 14.17 11.81
CA SER A 367 0.44 14.93 11.03
C SER A 367 0.12 14.17 9.74
N THR A 368 -1.08 14.35 9.21
CA THR A 368 -1.57 13.69 7.99
C THR A 368 -2.06 14.73 6.99
N GLY A 369 -2.02 14.36 5.70
CA GLY A 369 -2.38 15.23 4.59
C GLY A 369 -1.13 15.76 3.89
N LEU A 370 -0.75 15.14 2.78
CA LEU A 370 0.33 15.63 1.91
C LEU A 370 -0.23 16.69 0.95
N GLY A 371 0.56 17.72 0.65
CA GLY A 371 0.30 18.60 -0.48
C GLY A 371 0.62 17.93 -1.82
N GLN A 372 0.34 18.61 -2.93
CA GLN A 372 0.66 18.08 -4.28
C GLN A 372 2.16 17.87 -4.48
N ALA A 373 2.99 18.83 -4.05
CA ALA A 373 4.44 18.75 -4.15
C ALA A 373 5.02 17.60 -3.32
N ASP A 374 4.48 17.40 -2.11
CA ASP A 374 5.00 16.44 -1.13
C ASP A 374 4.64 14.98 -1.44
N GLN A 375 3.87 14.71 -2.50
CA GLN A 375 3.58 13.34 -2.92
C GLN A 375 4.79 12.67 -3.59
N PHE A 376 5.69 13.45 -4.16
CA PHE A 376 6.86 12.97 -4.89
C PHE A 376 8.10 12.93 -3.99
N ILE A 377 8.92 11.88 -4.12
CA ILE A 377 10.20 11.81 -3.40
C ILE A 377 11.23 12.75 -4.03
N ASP A 378 11.27 12.76 -5.37
CA ASP A 378 12.09 13.66 -6.16
C ASP A 378 11.18 14.71 -6.82
N THR A 379 11.61 15.96 -6.90
CA THR A 379 10.78 17.05 -7.47
C THR A 379 10.69 16.93 -9.00
N PRO A 380 9.53 16.58 -9.59
CA PRO A 380 9.38 16.54 -11.03
C PRO A 380 9.27 17.97 -11.61
N GLU A 381 9.39 18.10 -12.94
CA GLU A 381 9.31 19.39 -13.63
C GLU A 381 8.02 20.14 -13.31
N SER A 382 6.87 19.46 -13.24
CA SER A 382 5.58 20.10 -12.92
C SER A 382 5.54 20.73 -11.53
N ILE A 383 6.16 20.10 -10.53
CA ILE A 383 6.25 20.67 -9.17
C ILE A 383 7.25 21.81 -9.14
N ALA A 384 8.45 21.63 -9.71
CA ALA A 384 9.45 22.71 -9.77
C ALA A 384 8.92 23.96 -10.49
N ALA A 385 8.14 23.77 -11.56
CA ALA A 385 7.45 24.84 -12.25
C ALA A 385 6.33 25.47 -11.41
N SER A 386 5.63 24.70 -10.57
CA SER A 386 4.65 25.23 -9.61
C SER A 386 5.30 26.17 -8.60
N ASP A 387 6.48 25.81 -8.09
CA ASP A 387 7.27 26.65 -7.19
C ASP A 387 7.72 27.94 -7.90
N THR A 388 8.19 27.84 -9.15
CA THR A 388 8.50 29.02 -9.97
C THR A 388 7.28 29.94 -10.12
N ILE A 389 6.07 29.41 -10.32
CA ILE A 389 4.84 30.21 -10.36
C ILE A 389 4.61 30.91 -9.01
N ALA A 390 4.72 30.18 -7.90
CA ALA A 390 4.51 30.75 -6.57
C ALA A 390 5.49 31.90 -6.26
N GLU A 391 6.75 31.78 -6.71
CA GLU A 391 7.77 32.83 -6.53
C GLU A 391 7.57 34.04 -7.47
N THR A 392 7.30 33.79 -8.75
CA THR A 392 7.28 34.85 -9.78
C THR A 392 5.90 35.47 -10.01
N PHE A 393 4.83 34.77 -9.64
CA PHE A 393 3.43 35.19 -9.74
C PHE A 393 2.66 34.85 -8.44
N PRO A 394 2.87 35.60 -7.33
CA PRO A 394 2.28 35.27 -6.03
C PRO A 394 0.75 35.22 -5.98
N GLU A 395 0.08 35.86 -6.95
CA GLU A 395 -1.39 35.86 -7.07
C GLU A 395 -1.94 34.66 -7.88
N GLN A 396 -1.05 33.87 -8.50
CA GLN A 396 -1.39 32.72 -9.34
C GLN A 396 -1.03 31.41 -8.63
N THR A 397 -1.77 30.34 -8.95
CA THR A 397 -1.50 28.99 -8.44
C THR A 397 -1.48 28.03 -9.61
N ALA A 398 -0.57 27.05 -9.56
CA ALA A 398 -0.46 26.03 -10.62
C ALA A 398 -1.70 25.11 -10.68
N THR A 399 -2.37 24.91 -9.54
CA THR A 399 -3.56 24.08 -9.35
C THR A 399 -4.77 24.94 -8.92
N PRO A 400 -5.29 25.83 -9.78
CA PRO A 400 -6.36 26.75 -9.39
C PRO A 400 -7.63 25.99 -8.97
N PRO A 401 -8.26 26.38 -7.83
CA PRO A 401 -9.49 25.74 -7.39
C PRO A 401 -10.66 26.05 -8.33
N ILE A 402 -11.61 25.12 -8.37
CA ILE A 402 -12.81 25.22 -9.20
C ILE A 402 -14.02 25.26 -8.28
N VAL A 403 -14.86 26.27 -8.43
CA VAL A 403 -16.07 26.46 -7.63
C VAL A 403 -17.30 26.27 -8.50
N ALA A 404 -18.16 25.31 -8.16
CA ALA A 404 -19.48 25.17 -8.74
C ALA A 404 -20.51 25.91 -7.89
N THR A 405 -21.21 26.89 -8.47
CA THR A 405 -22.19 27.72 -7.75
C THR A 405 -23.49 27.91 -8.52
N LYS A 406 -24.61 27.96 -7.79
CA LYS A 406 -25.93 28.36 -8.31
C LYS A 406 -26.07 29.89 -8.41
N ASN A 407 -25.30 30.65 -7.63
CA ASN A 407 -25.39 32.12 -7.55
C ASN A 407 -24.04 32.76 -7.83
N VAL A 408 -23.76 32.98 -9.11
CA VAL A 408 -22.50 33.56 -9.60
C VAL A 408 -22.26 34.96 -9.02
N GLN A 409 -23.30 35.80 -8.95
CA GLN A 409 -23.16 37.19 -8.51
C GLN A 409 -22.77 37.28 -7.04
N GLN A 410 -23.41 36.49 -6.18
CA GLN A 410 -23.06 36.43 -4.77
C GLN A 410 -21.66 35.84 -4.57
N THR A 411 -21.34 34.78 -5.30
CA THR A 411 -20.02 34.12 -5.22
C THR A 411 -18.91 35.10 -5.64
N GLN A 412 -19.08 35.83 -6.74
CA GLN A 412 -18.12 36.84 -7.18
C GLN A 412 -17.98 38.01 -6.20
N ALA A 413 -19.04 38.41 -5.51
CA ALA A 413 -18.95 39.44 -4.46
C ALA A 413 -18.09 38.96 -3.29
N THR A 414 -18.35 37.75 -2.78
CA THR A 414 -17.56 37.14 -1.69
C THR A 414 -16.10 36.95 -2.09
N LEU A 415 -15.83 36.51 -3.33
CA LEU A 415 -14.47 36.34 -3.83
C LEU A 415 -13.72 37.67 -3.92
N LYS A 416 -14.40 38.74 -4.33
CA LYS A 416 -13.81 40.07 -4.38
C LYS A 416 -13.38 40.57 -3.00
N ASP A 417 -14.15 40.24 -1.96
CA ASP A 417 -13.80 40.56 -0.57
C ASP A 417 -12.54 39.81 -0.09
N LEU A 418 -12.24 38.65 -0.69
CA LEU A 418 -11.01 37.87 -0.44
C LEU A 418 -9.82 38.31 -1.31
N GLY A 419 -10.00 39.28 -2.20
CA GLY A 419 -8.99 39.63 -3.21
C GLY A 419 -8.84 38.59 -4.32
N ALA A 420 -9.79 37.66 -4.43
CA ALA A 420 -9.79 36.61 -5.44
C ALA A 420 -10.57 37.01 -6.69
N SER A 421 -10.21 36.41 -7.82
CA SER A 421 -10.91 36.56 -9.09
C SER A 421 -11.48 35.23 -9.57
N ALA A 422 -12.58 35.29 -10.33
CA ALA A 422 -13.25 34.12 -10.89
C ALA A 422 -13.42 34.25 -12.40
N ARG A 423 -13.10 33.18 -13.12
CA ARG A 423 -13.36 33.04 -14.56
C ARG A 423 -14.34 31.89 -14.81
N PRO A 424 -15.43 32.09 -15.58
CA PRO A 424 -16.32 31.00 -15.95
C PRO A 424 -15.63 29.95 -16.83
N LEU A 425 -15.85 28.68 -16.52
CA LEU A 425 -15.47 27.51 -17.30
C LEU A 425 -16.69 27.05 -18.11
N GLY A 426 -16.98 27.76 -19.20
CA GLY A 426 -18.07 27.41 -20.11
C GLY A 426 -19.46 27.87 -19.64
N ASP A 427 -20.48 27.28 -20.26
CA ASP A 427 -21.89 27.55 -19.98
C ASP A 427 -22.38 26.81 -18.72
N PRO A 428 -23.46 27.28 -18.06
CA PRO A 428 -24.04 26.58 -16.92
C PRO A 428 -24.44 25.15 -17.23
N VAL A 429 -24.17 24.25 -16.29
CA VAL A 429 -24.46 22.82 -16.39
C VAL A 429 -25.64 22.50 -15.49
N SER A 430 -26.68 21.86 -16.04
CA SER A 430 -27.77 21.35 -15.24
C SER A 430 -27.36 20.03 -14.58
N PHE A 431 -27.25 20.04 -13.26
CA PHE A 431 -26.75 18.91 -12.50
C PHE A 431 -27.62 18.67 -11.26
N GLN A 432 -27.85 17.39 -10.93
CA GLN A 432 -28.61 17.01 -9.74
C GLN A 432 -27.66 16.37 -8.73
N THR A 433 -27.48 17.04 -7.59
CA THR A 433 -26.74 16.44 -6.47
C THR A 433 -27.62 15.48 -5.69
N VAL A 434 -27.01 14.58 -4.91
CA VAL A 434 -27.73 13.58 -4.08
C VAL A 434 -28.75 14.24 -3.12
N ASN A 435 -28.47 15.46 -2.68
CA ASN A 435 -29.32 16.21 -1.75
C ASN A 435 -30.36 17.09 -2.45
N ASP A 436 -30.27 17.29 -3.76
CA ASP A 436 -31.20 18.13 -4.51
C ASP A 436 -32.44 17.32 -4.95
N SER A 437 -33.63 17.87 -4.69
CA SER A 437 -34.90 17.25 -5.10
C SER A 437 -35.17 17.31 -6.62
N ALA A 438 -34.44 18.18 -7.33
CA ALA A 438 -34.50 18.37 -8.78
C ALA A 438 -33.15 18.92 -9.30
N PRO A 439 -32.83 18.74 -10.59
CA PRO A 439 -31.64 19.34 -11.20
C PRO A 439 -31.61 20.86 -11.03
N ALA A 440 -30.42 21.41 -10.78
CA ALA A 440 -30.18 22.85 -10.69
C ALA A 440 -29.05 23.24 -11.64
N ASP A 441 -29.08 24.48 -12.11
CA ASP A 441 -28.04 25.00 -13.01
C ASP A 441 -26.86 25.52 -12.18
N TYR A 442 -25.69 24.92 -12.37
CA TYR A 442 -24.44 25.30 -11.74
C TYR A 442 -23.51 25.96 -12.76
N THR A 443 -22.87 27.05 -12.37
CA THR A 443 -21.78 27.64 -13.15
C THR A 443 -20.45 27.24 -12.51
N LEU A 444 -19.54 26.69 -13.32
CA LEU A 444 -18.18 26.36 -12.91
C LEU A 444 -17.30 27.61 -13.03
N LEU A 445 -16.61 27.97 -11.94
CA LEU A 445 -15.74 29.13 -11.84
C LEU A 445 -14.32 28.66 -11.50
N GLN A 446 -13.35 28.96 -12.36
CA GLN A 446 -11.94 28.84 -12.03
C GLN A 446 -11.53 30.05 -11.17
N ILE A 447 -10.94 29.80 -10.01
CA ILE A 447 -10.58 30.84 -9.05
C ILE A 447 -9.08 31.10 -9.07
N SER A 448 -8.68 32.35 -8.89
CA SER A 448 -7.29 32.77 -8.71
C SER A 448 -7.17 33.71 -7.51
N GLY A 449 -6.09 33.58 -6.73
CA GLY A 449 -5.79 34.42 -5.58
C GLY A 449 -6.46 34.01 -4.25
N ALA A 450 -7.05 32.82 -4.16
CA ALA A 450 -7.60 32.30 -2.90
C ALA A 450 -7.24 30.83 -2.66
N ASP A 451 -7.00 30.51 -1.39
CA ASP A 451 -6.76 29.16 -0.92
C ASP A 451 -8.05 28.31 -0.89
N THR A 452 -7.92 27.02 -1.22
CA THR A 452 -9.04 26.08 -1.31
C THR A 452 -9.80 25.92 0.00
N GLN A 453 -9.10 25.90 1.14
CA GLN A 453 -9.73 25.75 2.45
C GLN A 453 -10.46 27.02 2.88
N ALA A 454 -9.87 28.19 2.58
CA ALA A 454 -10.53 29.48 2.78
C ALA A 454 -11.84 29.57 1.97
N LEU A 455 -11.82 29.15 0.69
CA LEU A 455 -13.01 29.13 -0.18
C LEU A 455 -14.14 28.28 0.38
N ARG A 456 -13.83 27.10 0.93
CA ARG A 456 -14.84 26.21 1.55
C ARG A 456 -15.49 26.84 2.79
N ALA A 457 -14.75 27.63 3.56
CA ALA A 457 -15.27 28.26 4.77
C ALA A 457 -16.24 29.43 4.49
N VAL A 458 -16.02 30.16 3.40
CA VAL A 458 -16.75 31.41 3.07
C VAL A 458 -17.83 31.26 2.00
N LEU A 459 -17.89 30.15 1.28
CA LEU A 459 -18.88 29.90 0.23
C LEU A 459 -19.89 28.80 0.61
N PRO A 460 -20.76 29.02 1.61
CA PRO A 460 -21.78 28.03 1.98
C PRO A 460 -22.77 27.83 0.82
N GLY A 461 -22.89 26.57 0.35
CA GLY A 461 -23.79 26.19 -0.74
C GLY A 461 -23.18 26.20 -2.14
N ALA A 462 -21.89 26.52 -2.26
CA ALA A 462 -21.09 26.21 -3.45
C ALA A 462 -20.22 24.97 -3.19
N PHE A 463 -19.90 24.22 -4.24
CA PHE A 463 -18.97 23.08 -4.16
C PHE A 463 -17.60 23.53 -4.62
N VAL A 464 -16.56 23.15 -3.88
CA VAL A 464 -15.16 23.46 -4.21
C VAL A 464 -14.43 22.18 -4.58
N GLY A 465 -13.92 22.15 -5.81
CA GLY A 465 -13.13 21.07 -6.40
C GLY A 465 -11.78 21.55 -6.94
N GLY A 466 -11.09 20.64 -7.63
CA GLY A 466 -9.72 20.84 -8.10
C GLY A 466 -8.71 19.97 -7.33
N PRO A 467 -7.43 19.93 -7.75
CA PRO A 467 -6.45 18.98 -7.21
C PRO A 467 -6.22 19.10 -5.70
N ASP A 468 -6.17 20.31 -5.15
CA ASP A 468 -5.97 20.49 -3.70
C ASP A 468 -7.24 20.16 -2.91
N ALA A 469 -8.41 20.45 -3.47
CA ALA A 469 -9.70 20.06 -2.90
C ALA A 469 -9.83 18.53 -2.81
N ASN A 470 -9.30 17.80 -3.80
CA ASN A 470 -9.27 16.34 -3.78
C ASN A 470 -8.47 15.81 -2.57
N LEU A 471 -7.31 16.41 -2.28
CA LEU A 471 -6.47 15.97 -1.15
C LEU A 471 -7.10 16.27 0.20
N ILE A 472 -7.79 17.42 0.32
CA ILE A 472 -8.54 17.78 1.53
C ILE A 472 -9.69 16.78 1.74
N ASP A 473 -10.51 16.53 0.70
CA ASP A 473 -11.60 15.55 0.79
C ASP A 473 -11.04 14.15 1.11
N GLU A 474 -9.95 13.73 0.46
CA GLU A 474 -9.31 12.44 0.73
C GLU A 474 -8.87 12.30 2.20
N GLU A 475 -8.29 13.34 2.82
CA GLU A 475 -7.94 13.30 4.25
C GLU A 475 -9.17 13.28 5.15
N ASP A 476 -10.22 14.05 4.86
CA ASP A 476 -11.46 14.07 5.65
C ASP A 476 -12.14 12.69 5.67
N TYR A 477 -12.29 12.06 4.50
CA TYR A 477 -12.85 10.70 4.40
C TYR A 477 -11.89 9.65 4.97
N SER A 478 -10.59 9.79 4.79
CA SER A 478 -9.59 8.88 5.39
C SER A 478 -9.64 8.94 6.92
N ALA A 479 -9.79 10.13 7.50
CA ALA A 479 -9.93 10.29 8.95
C ALA A 479 -11.19 9.60 9.48
N ALA A 480 -12.33 9.77 8.79
CA ALA A 480 -13.56 9.06 9.11
C ALA A 480 -13.39 7.53 9.01
N ASP A 481 -12.78 7.05 7.94
CA ASP A 481 -12.50 5.63 7.73
C ASP A 481 -11.62 5.03 8.83
N ARG A 482 -10.60 5.75 9.31
CA ARG A 482 -9.76 5.31 10.44
C ARG A 482 -10.59 5.08 11.71
N THR A 483 -11.57 5.95 11.99
CA THR A 483 -12.43 5.80 13.19
C THR A 483 -13.37 4.60 13.12
N LEU A 484 -13.75 4.17 11.91
CA LEU A 484 -14.64 3.02 11.69
C LEU A 484 -13.86 1.71 11.54
N ILE A 485 -12.83 1.69 10.69
CA ILE A 485 -12.13 0.47 10.26
C ILE A 485 -11.22 -0.06 11.37
N PHE A 486 -10.53 0.81 12.13
CA PHE A 486 -9.63 0.37 13.21
C PHE A 486 -10.33 -0.51 14.26
N PRO A 487 -11.43 -0.06 14.92
CA PRO A 487 -12.11 -0.89 15.90
C PRO A 487 -12.75 -2.13 15.27
N LEU A 488 -13.23 -2.03 14.03
CA LEU A 488 -13.85 -3.16 13.34
C LEU A 488 -12.86 -4.30 13.07
N VAL A 489 -11.69 -3.98 12.52
CA VAL A 489 -10.65 -4.97 12.23
C VAL A 489 -10.20 -5.65 13.52
N LEU A 490 -9.96 -4.89 14.60
CA LEU A 490 -9.60 -5.46 15.90
C LEU A 490 -10.71 -6.37 16.46
N ALA A 491 -11.97 -5.97 16.34
CA ALA A 491 -13.11 -6.76 16.81
C ALA A 491 -13.25 -8.08 16.02
N LEU A 492 -13.14 -8.03 14.69
CA LEU A 492 -13.22 -9.22 13.84
C LEU A 492 -12.06 -10.18 14.12
N VAL A 493 -10.85 -9.65 14.26
CA VAL A 493 -9.67 -10.43 14.64
C VAL A 493 -9.85 -11.06 16.01
N PHE A 494 -10.35 -10.30 16.99
CA PHE A 494 -10.61 -10.79 18.34
C PHE A 494 -11.61 -11.96 18.32
N VAL A 495 -12.72 -11.82 17.61
CA VAL A 495 -13.75 -12.87 17.46
C VAL A 495 -13.16 -14.12 16.81
N MET A 496 -12.40 -13.95 15.72
CA MET A 496 -11.80 -15.06 15.01
C MET A 496 -10.75 -15.78 15.86
N LEU A 497 -9.89 -15.05 16.59
CA LEU A 497 -8.95 -15.63 17.55
C LEU A 497 -9.68 -16.36 18.69
N MET A 498 -10.81 -15.83 19.15
CA MET A 498 -11.66 -16.51 20.14
C MET A 498 -12.17 -17.85 19.62
N VAL A 499 -12.64 -17.91 18.37
CA VAL A 499 -13.11 -19.15 17.73
C VAL A 499 -11.95 -20.15 17.58
N LEU A 500 -10.80 -19.68 17.11
CA LEU A 500 -9.64 -20.54 16.82
C LEU A 500 -8.99 -21.07 18.10
N LEU A 501 -8.74 -20.20 19.08
CA LEU A 501 -8.09 -20.57 20.33
C LEU A 501 -9.05 -21.17 21.35
N ARG A 502 -10.37 -20.96 21.20
CA ARG A 502 -11.40 -21.34 22.19
C ARG A 502 -11.08 -20.79 23.59
N SER A 503 -10.48 -19.61 23.64
CA SER A 503 -10.03 -18.89 24.84
C SER A 503 -10.49 -17.43 24.73
N LEU A 504 -10.74 -16.77 25.86
CA LEU A 504 -11.03 -15.33 25.90
C LEU A 504 -9.78 -14.51 26.24
N LEU A 505 -8.96 -14.99 27.18
CA LEU A 505 -7.80 -14.25 27.67
C LEU A 505 -6.66 -14.21 26.64
N ALA A 506 -6.43 -15.32 25.92
CA ALA A 506 -5.38 -15.38 24.90
C ALA A 506 -5.63 -14.39 23.75
N PRO A 507 -6.81 -14.36 23.09
CA PRO A 507 -7.11 -13.34 22.08
C PRO A 507 -6.98 -11.92 22.61
N LEU A 508 -7.40 -11.64 23.84
CA LEU A 508 -7.32 -10.29 24.41
C LEU A 508 -5.87 -9.82 24.54
N ILE A 509 -4.98 -10.67 25.05
CA ILE A 509 -3.55 -10.38 25.17
C ILE A 509 -2.95 -10.16 23.77
N MET A 510 -3.30 -11.01 22.81
CA MET A 510 -2.74 -10.94 21.45
C MET A 510 -3.20 -9.71 20.69
N VAL A 511 -4.50 -9.38 20.75
CA VAL A 511 -5.02 -8.17 20.12
C VAL A 511 -4.44 -6.93 20.79
N GLY A 512 -4.30 -6.93 22.12
CA GLY A 512 -3.64 -5.86 22.86
C GLY A 512 -2.17 -5.68 22.46
N SER A 513 -1.42 -6.76 22.30
CA SER A 513 -0.03 -6.69 21.85
C SER A 513 0.10 -6.24 20.40
N VAL A 514 -0.78 -6.71 19.51
CA VAL A 514 -0.83 -6.28 18.11
C VAL A 514 -1.17 -4.79 18.01
N LEU A 515 -2.14 -4.31 18.80
CA LEU A 515 -2.48 -2.89 18.86
C LEU A 515 -1.30 -2.04 19.34
N LEU A 516 -0.62 -2.48 20.40
CA LEU A 516 0.56 -1.79 20.92
C LEU A 516 1.68 -1.73 19.88
N THR A 517 1.96 -2.83 19.18
CA THR A 517 2.96 -2.86 18.11
C THR A 517 2.56 -1.96 16.94
N ASN A 518 1.27 -1.90 16.59
CA ASN A 518 0.79 -1.02 15.53
C ASN A 518 1.00 0.47 15.86
N VAL A 519 0.64 0.89 17.07
CA VAL A 519 0.87 2.27 17.52
C VAL A 519 2.37 2.57 17.58
N ALA A 520 3.19 1.64 18.06
CA ALA A 520 4.65 1.76 18.05
C ALA A 520 5.23 1.84 16.63
N ALA A 521 4.67 1.08 15.68
CA ALA A 521 5.09 1.07 14.28
C ALA A 521 4.77 2.39 13.59
N LEU A 522 3.57 2.94 13.80
CA LEU A 522 3.19 4.26 13.29
C LEU A 522 4.06 5.36 13.90
N GLY A 523 4.35 5.31 15.20
CA GLY A 523 5.21 6.29 15.84
C GLY A 523 6.66 6.23 15.38
N LEU A 524 7.24 5.04 15.22
CA LEU A 524 8.57 4.89 14.64
C LEU A 524 8.60 5.22 13.15
N GLY A 525 7.56 4.82 12.41
CA GLY A 525 7.38 5.16 11.00
C GLY A 525 7.39 6.68 10.82
N TRP A 526 6.68 7.41 11.69
CA TRP A 526 6.65 8.86 11.68
C TRP A 526 8.05 9.45 11.90
N TRP A 527 8.77 9.01 12.94
CA TRP A 527 10.12 9.50 13.20
C TRP A 527 11.09 9.21 12.07
N VAL A 528 11.02 8.03 11.46
CA VAL A 528 11.87 7.69 10.33
C VAL A 528 11.50 8.54 9.11
N SER A 529 10.22 8.64 8.76
CA SER A 529 9.76 9.47 7.65
C SER A 529 10.12 10.95 7.82
N HIS A 530 9.91 11.51 9.01
CA HIS A 530 10.16 12.92 9.28
C HIS A 530 11.65 13.24 9.46
N PHE A 531 12.34 12.55 10.36
CA PHE A 531 13.73 12.91 10.71
C PHE A 531 14.79 12.30 9.79
N VAL A 532 14.51 11.17 9.13
CA VAL A 532 15.49 10.51 8.25
C VAL A 532 15.26 10.89 6.80
N PHE A 533 14.00 10.90 6.34
CA PHE A 533 13.65 11.19 4.95
C PHE A 533 13.17 12.62 4.71
N GLY A 534 12.91 13.41 5.76
CA GLY A 534 12.50 14.81 5.63
C GLY A 534 11.05 15.01 5.21
N PHE A 535 10.20 13.97 5.28
CA PHE A 535 8.79 14.10 4.93
C PHE A 535 8.04 14.90 6.00
N GLU A 536 7.33 15.94 5.60
CA GLU A 536 6.64 16.83 6.55
C GLU A 536 5.37 16.21 7.13
N HIS A 537 4.63 15.45 6.32
CA HIS A 537 3.33 14.88 6.68
C HIS A 537 3.24 13.41 6.26
N PHE A 538 2.37 12.63 6.92
CA PHE A 538 1.96 11.34 6.39
C PHE A 538 0.90 11.50 5.31
N ALA A 539 0.98 10.68 4.26
CA ALA A 539 -0.10 10.53 3.32
C ALA A 539 -1.38 10.06 4.03
N SER A 540 -2.53 10.51 3.55
CA SER A 540 -3.85 10.20 4.13
C SER A 540 -4.11 8.69 4.23
N SER A 541 -3.58 7.90 3.29
CA SER A 541 -3.72 6.45 3.28
C SER A 541 -2.75 5.70 4.20
N THR A 542 -1.60 6.29 4.56
CA THR A 542 -0.51 5.62 5.28
C THR A 542 -0.97 4.99 6.60
N PRO A 543 -1.65 5.72 7.51
CA PRO A 543 -2.06 5.14 8.79
C PRO A 543 -3.06 4.00 8.62
N LEU A 544 -4.00 4.14 7.69
CA LEU A 544 -5.04 3.15 7.44
C LEU A 544 -4.46 1.84 6.92
N PHE A 545 -3.68 1.92 5.84
CA PHE A 545 -3.11 0.73 5.21
C PHE A 545 -2.08 0.06 6.09
N SER A 546 -1.21 0.83 6.75
CA SER A 546 -0.21 0.27 7.67
C SER A 546 -0.90 -0.49 8.80
N PHE A 547 -1.94 0.07 9.41
CA PHE A 547 -2.68 -0.60 10.48
C PHE A 547 -3.34 -1.88 9.98
N VAL A 548 -4.10 -1.83 8.88
CA VAL A 548 -4.81 -2.99 8.38
C VAL A 548 -3.84 -4.10 7.99
N PHE A 549 -2.75 -3.80 7.28
CA PHE A 549 -1.76 -4.82 6.90
C PHE A 549 -0.97 -5.35 8.08
N LEU A 550 -0.53 -4.51 9.03
CA LEU A 550 0.18 -4.98 10.21
C LEU A 550 -0.69 -5.83 11.12
N VAL A 551 -1.96 -5.48 11.30
CA VAL A 551 -2.90 -6.33 12.02
C VAL A 551 -3.12 -7.62 11.24
N ALA A 552 -3.49 -7.54 9.96
CA ALA A 552 -3.83 -8.69 9.13
C ALA A 552 -2.67 -9.70 9.04
N LEU A 553 -1.43 -9.24 8.80
CA LEU A 553 -0.22 -10.05 8.63
C LEU A 553 0.51 -10.37 9.95
N GLY A 554 0.21 -9.64 11.03
CA GLY A 554 0.81 -9.83 12.35
C GLY A 554 0.14 -10.95 13.15
N ILE A 555 -1.06 -11.40 12.77
CA ILE A 555 -1.78 -12.44 13.52
C ILE A 555 -1.30 -13.85 13.15
N ASP A 556 -0.88 -14.02 11.89
CA ASP A 556 -0.45 -15.24 11.21
C ASP A 556 0.45 -16.11 12.08
N TYR A 557 1.53 -15.51 12.55
CA TYR A 557 2.59 -16.18 13.28
C TYR A 557 2.23 -16.33 14.76
N THR A 558 1.26 -15.54 15.23
CA THR A 558 0.77 -15.56 16.62
C THR A 558 -0.04 -16.82 16.80
N ILE A 559 -0.90 -17.08 15.83
CA ILE A 559 -1.63 -18.32 15.71
C ILE A 559 -0.64 -19.48 15.67
N PHE A 560 0.37 -19.45 14.79
CA PHE A 560 1.31 -20.57 14.65
C PHE A 560 2.05 -20.90 15.95
N LEU A 561 2.61 -19.89 16.62
CA LEU A 561 3.32 -20.08 17.89
C LEU A 561 2.38 -20.63 18.97
N VAL A 562 1.17 -20.07 19.11
CA VAL A 562 0.23 -20.48 20.16
C VAL A 562 -0.38 -21.84 19.88
N THR A 563 -0.66 -22.20 18.63
CA THR A 563 -1.16 -23.54 18.30
C THR A 563 -0.14 -24.61 18.64
N HIS A 564 1.13 -24.40 18.30
CA HIS A 564 2.22 -25.31 18.69
C HIS A 564 2.40 -25.34 20.21
N ALA A 565 2.38 -24.18 20.86
CA ALA A 565 2.46 -24.10 22.32
C ALA A 565 1.31 -24.84 23.01
N ARG A 566 0.11 -24.85 22.41
CA ARG A 566 -1.04 -25.60 22.93
C ARG A 566 -0.85 -27.10 22.81
N GLU A 567 -0.32 -27.56 21.68
CA GLU A 567 -0.01 -28.96 21.43
C GLU A 567 1.03 -29.47 22.44
N ASP A 568 2.11 -28.71 22.65
CA ASP A 568 3.14 -29.04 23.64
C ASP A 568 2.63 -28.91 25.08
N ALA A 569 1.78 -27.91 25.37
CA ALA A 569 1.23 -27.70 26.71
C ALA A 569 0.42 -28.89 27.22
N ALA A 570 -0.18 -29.68 26.33
CA ALA A 570 -0.90 -30.90 26.70
C ALA A 570 0.02 -31.95 27.36
N ALA A 571 1.30 -31.99 26.97
CA ALA A 571 2.28 -32.94 27.49
C ALA A 571 3.12 -32.35 28.64
N VAL A 572 3.60 -31.11 28.50
CA VAL A 572 4.60 -30.52 29.42
C VAL A 572 4.11 -29.33 30.24
N GLY A 573 2.83 -28.96 30.10
CA GLY A 573 2.20 -27.80 30.75
C GLY A 573 2.47 -26.48 30.03
N THR A 574 1.61 -25.47 30.25
CA THR A 574 1.59 -24.24 29.44
C THR A 574 2.89 -23.44 29.45
N ARG A 575 3.54 -23.33 30.62
CA ARG A 575 4.80 -22.60 30.78
C ARG A 575 5.97 -23.25 30.04
N ARG A 576 6.06 -24.58 30.04
CA ARG A 576 7.12 -25.29 29.32
C ARG A 576 6.79 -25.36 27.83
N GLY A 577 5.52 -25.57 27.49
CA GLY A 577 5.04 -25.69 26.12
C GLY A 577 5.31 -24.45 25.28
N ILE A 578 5.11 -23.24 25.82
CA ILE A 578 5.43 -22.01 25.07
C ILE A 578 6.93 -21.85 24.78
N LEU A 579 7.80 -22.31 25.69
CA LEU A 579 9.26 -22.27 25.48
C LEU A 579 9.70 -23.32 24.46
N THR A 580 9.12 -24.52 24.52
CA THR A 580 9.37 -25.58 23.52
C THR A 580 8.94 -25.09 22.13
N ALA A 581 7.73 -24.54 22.01
CA ALA A 581 7.26 -23.95 20.76
C ALA A 581 8.15 -22.80 20.27
N LEU A 582 8.62 -21.93 21.17
CA LEU A 582 9.55 -20.85 20.82
C LEU A 582 10.88 -21.40 20.29
N SER A 583 11.43 -22.45 20.92
CA SER A 583 12.70 -23.05 20.51
C SER A 583 12.62 -23.67 19.11
N SER A 584 11.53 -24.39 18.81
CA SER A 584 11.36 -25.10 17.54
C SER A 584 10.94 -24.17 16.40
N THR A 585 10.13 -23.16 16.68
CA THR A 585 9.52 -22.32 15.63
C THR A 585 10.19 -20.94 15.47
N GLY A 586 10.95 -20.47 16.46
CA GLY A 586 11.49 -19.11 16.50
C GLY A 586 12.36 -18.74 15.29
N GLY A 587 13.17 -19.68 14.79
CA GLY A 587 14.05 -19.43 13.64
C GLY A 587 13.29 -19.27 12.33
N VAL A 588 12.27 -20.10 12.12
CA VAL A 588 11.42 -20.05 10.92
C VAL A 588 10.56 -18.79 10.94
N ILE A 589 9.92 -18.51 12.09
CA ILE A 589 9.10 -17.32 12.31
C ILE A 589 9.92 -16.04 12.08
N THR A 590 11.12 -15.96 12.64
CA THR A 590 11.98 -14.77 12.50
C THR A 590 12.43 -14.57 11.06
N SER A 591 12.84 -15.65 10.38
CA SER A 591 13.22 -15.56 8.97
C SER A 591 12.05 -15.14 8.09
N ALA A 592 10.85 -15.65 8.36
CA ALA A 592 9.65 -15.29 7.63
C ALA A 592 9.25 -13.83 7.88
N GLY A 593 9.34 -13.37 9.13
CA GLY A 593 9.10 -11.99 9.53
C GLY A 593 10.04 -10.99 8.86
N ILE A 594 11.36 -11.26 8.90
CA ILE A 594 12.36 -10.42 8.24
C ILE A 594 12.11 -10.35 6.72
N LEU A 595 11.74 -11.48 6.12
CA LEU A 595 11.42 -11.52 4.69
C LEU A 595 10.19 -10.71 4.35
N LEU A 596 9.11 -10.85 5.12
CA LEU A 596 7.90 -10.08 4.92
C LEU A 596 8.17 -8.58 5.07
N ALA A 597 8.90 -8.18 6.12
CA ALA A 597 9.31 -6.80 6.32
C ALA A 597 10.09 -6.27 5.11
N ALA A 598 11.10 -7.01 4.65
CA ALA A 598 11.94 -6.59 3.54
C ALA A 598 11.18 -6.48 2.21
N VAL A 599 10.17 -7.33 1.98
CA VAL A 599 9.28 -7.21 0.81
C VAL A 599 8.46 -5.93 0.86
N PHE A 600 7.90 -5.56 2.02
CA PHE A 600 7.19 -4.29 2.17
C PHE A 600 8.11 -3.07 2.03
N ALA A 601 9.36 -3.16 2.48
CA ALA A 601 10.35 -2.11 2.26
C ALA A 601 10.61 -1.84 0.76
N ALA A 602 10.34 -2.80 -0.14
CA ALA A 602 10.47 -2.61 -1.58
C ALA A 602 9.46 -1.60 -2.15
N LEU A 603 8.36 -1.28 -1.45
CA LEU A 603 7.46 -0.20 -1.85
C LEU A 603 8.16 1.17 -1.90
N GLY A 604 9.21 1.36 -1.07
CA GLY A 604 10.01 2.59 -1.06
C GLY A 604 10.94 2.74 -2.26
N VAL A 605 10.97 1.79 -3.19
CA VAL A 605 11.68 1.91 -4.48
C VAL A 605 10.92 2.82 -5.44
N LEU A 606 9.60 2.93 -5.26
CA LEU A 606 8.78 3.83 -6.06
C LEU A 606 8.98 5.26 -5.56
N PRO A 607 9.15 6.26 -6.46
CA PRO A 607 9.43 7.64 -6.08
C PRO A 607 8.17 8.39 -5.59
N LEU A 608 7.31 7.72 -4.81
CA LEU A 608 6.13 8.28 -4.16
C LEU A 608 6.24 8.16 -2.65
N VAL A 609 6.02 9.29 -1.98
CA VAL A 609 6.13 9.41 -0.52
C VAL A 609 5.12 8.49 0.17
N ALA A 610 3.87 8.43 -0.30
CA ALA A 610 2.84 7.57 0.29
C ALA A 610 3.25 6.08 0.33
N LEU A 611 3.76 5.54 -0.77
CA LEU A 611 4.17 4.14 -0.87
C LEU A 611 5.43 3.86 -0.03
N ALA A 612 6.38 4.79 -0.02
CA ALA A 612 7.55 4.69 0.84
C ALA A 612 7.17 4.69 2.33
N GLN A 613 6.27 5.57 2.75
CA GLN A 613 5.79 5.64 4.13
C GLN A 613 5.06 4.37 4.57
N ILE A 614 4.19 3.81 3.72
CA ILE A 614 3.54 2.51 3.95
C ILE A 614 4.61 1.42 4.10
N GLY A 615 5.57 1.35 3.18
CA GLY A 615 6.65 0.37 3.19
C GLY A 615 7.51 0.45 4.46
N ILE A 616 7.93 1.66 4.86
CA ILE A 616 8.72 1.93 6.08
C ILE A 616 7.94 1.52 7.33
N THR A 617 6.68 1.95 7.44
CA THR A 617 5.86 1.70 8.63
C THR A 617 5.59 0.21 8.80
N ILE A 618 5.24 -0.49 7.72
CA ILE A 618 5.01 -1.94 7.76
C ILE A 618 6.32 -2.68 8.02
N PHE A 619 7.43 -2.29 7.39
CA PHE A 619 8.75 -2.88 7.65
C PHE A 619 9.10 -2.82 9.15
N LEU A 620 8.99 -1.64 9.77
CA LEU A 620 9.26 -1.45 11.19
C LEU A 620 8.28 -2.24 12.06
N GLY A 621 6.98 -2.18 11.74
CA GLY A 621 5.96 -2.88 12.52
C GLY A 621 6.11 -4.41 12.49
N VAL A 622 6.39 -4.99 11.33
CA VAL A 622 6.64 -6.44 11.21
C VAL A 622 7.90 -6.84 11.98
N LEU A 623 8.97 -6.04 11.94
CA LEU A 623 10.19 -6.33 12.73
C LEU A 623 9.95 -6.23 14.23
N LEU A 624 9.24 -5.19 14.70
CA LEU A 624 8.87 -5.06 16.11
C LEU A 624 8.00 -6.23 16.57
N ASP A 625 7.00 -6.59 15.77
CA ASP A 625 6.11 -7.70 16.08
C ASP A 625 6.89 -9.01 16.18
N THR A 626 7.72 -9.31 15.18
CA THR A 626 8.39 -10.60 15.06
C THR A 626 9.57 -10.75 16.02
N LEU A 627 10.38 -9.70 16.21
CA LEU A 627 11.61 -9.77 17.01
C LEU A 627 11.41 -9.40 18.49
N LEU A 628 10.45 -8.54 18.80
CA LEU A 628 10.23 -8.06 20.17
C LEU A 628 8.94 -8.62 20.76
N VAL A 629 7.82 -8.52 20.06
CA VAL A 629 6.54 -8.89 20.67
C VAL A 629 6.36 -10.40 20.72
N ARG A 630 6.53 -11.07 19.59
CA ARG A 630 6.25 -12.50 19.42
C ARG A 630 7.25 -13.41 20.10
N THR A 631 8.53 -13.11 19.99
CA THR A 631 9.60 -13.98 20.49
C THR A 631 9.95 -13.69 21.95
N ILE A 632 9.60 -12.51 22.47
CA ILE A 632 10.00 -12.06 23.81
C ILE A 632 8.76 -11.73 24.67
N LEU A 633 7.97 -10.71 24.30
CA LEU A 633 6.88 -10.21 25.13
C LEU A 633 5.77 -11.24 25.35
N VAL A 634 5.29 -11.88 24.29
CA VAL A 634 4.20 -12.87 24.34
C VAL A 634 4.58 -14.08 25.20
N PRO A 635 5.73 -14.77 24.98
CA PRO A 635 6.19 -15.83 25.86
C PRO A 635 6.34 -15.38 27.33
N ALA A 636 6.86 -14.16 27.57
CA ALA A 636 6.99 -13.63 28.92
C ALA A 636 5.63 -13.42 29.60
N ILE A 637 4.63 -12.90 28.90
CA ILE A 637 3.26 -12.76 29.42
C ILE A 637 2.66 -14.14 29.71
N VAL A 638 2.83 -15.12 28.82
CA VAL A 638 2.34 -16.50 29.03
C VAL A 638 3.00 -17.13 30.27
N GLN A 639 4.29 -16.88 30.52
CA GLN A 639 4.95 -17.33 31.75
C GLN A 639 4.30 -16.75 33.02
N LEU A 640 3.95 -15.47 33.00
CA LEU A 640 3.31 -14.78 34.13
C LEU A 640 1.88 -15.27 34.36
N VAL A 641 1.09 -15.40 33.28
CA VAL A 641 -0.33 -15.79 33.34
C VAL A 641 -0.50 -17.27 33.64
N GLY A 642 0.36 -18.14 33.10
CA GLY A 642 0.29 -19.59 33.24
C GLY A 642 -0.97 -20.20 32.60
N GLU A 643 -1.54 -21.24 33.23
CA GLU A 643 -2.68 -22.00 32.69
C GLU A 643 -3.94 -21.15 32.43
N LYS A 644 -4.08 -20.00 33.09
CA LYS A 644 -5.20 -19.08 32.87
C LYS A 644 -5.25 -18.54 31.44
N PHE A 645 -4.14 -18.59 30.71
CA PHE A 645 -4.05 -18.13 29.31
C PHE A 645 -5.09 -18.82 28.41
N TRP A 646 -5.45 -20.07 28.71
CA TRP A 646 -6.41 -20.85 27.92
C TRP A 646 -7.87 -20.64 28.32
N TRP A 647 -8.14 -19.92 29.42
CA TRP A 647 -9.49 -19.77 29.97
C TRP A 647 -10.47 -19.19 28.92
N PRO A 648 -11.69 -19.76 28.77
CA PRO A 648 -12.33 -20.78 29.61
C PRO A 648 -12.00 -22.24 29.25
N ALA A 649 -11.28 -22.49 28.16
CA ALA A 649 -10.85 -23.84 27.84
C ALA A 649 -9.72 -24.29 28.80
N THR A 650 -9.77 -25.54 29.23
CA THR A 650 -8.64 -26.18 29.93
C THR A 650 -7.86 -27.02 28.95
N VAL A 651 -6.53 -26.88 28.93
CA VAL A 651 -5.66 -27.83 28.22
C VAL A 651 -5.76 -29.17 28.97
N ARG A 652 -6.42 -30.15 28.34
CA ARG A 652 -6.57 -31.49 28.91
C ARG A 652 -5.19 -32.16 28.88
N LYS A 653 -4.59 -32.44 30.03
CA LYS A 653 -3.39 -33.28 30.10
C LYS A 653 -3.73 -34.64 29.50
N GLN A 654 -2.96 -35.07 28.51
CA GLN A 654 -3.02 -36.46 28.00
C GLN A 654 -2.21 -37.38 28.88
#